data_AF-A0A7K3MC29-F1
#
_entry.id   AF-A0A7K3MC29-F1
#
_cell.length_a   1.000
_cell.length_b   1.000
_cell.length_c   1.000
_cell.angle_alpha   90.00
_cell.angle_beta   90.00
_cell.angle_gamma   90.00
#
_symmetry.space_group_name_H-M   'P 1'
#
loop_
_entity.id
_entity.type
_entity.pdbx_description
1 polymer ?
#
loop_
_entity_poly.entity_id
_entity_poly.type
_entity_poly.pdbx_seq_one_letter_code
_entity_poly.pdbx_strand_id
1 'polypeptide(L)'
;MKTTIDLSGPAWSVREALGDTWRWYVDKPVTARNNVGEATARAGLAPGWLPARVPGSVIGDLSRAGELPDPYVARNSRCAEWVAARSWVYRREFGAPAPAPGERAVLCFDGVDPGARVYVDAVEVGTLDGLYRPGRFDVTELVADGGAHRLAVVIPPAPPGEPQVGRTDRVTRHAPRMGYGWDFCPRLIHQGIWRDVRLEIGTVHLSDLRVRAELDADLGSSRVHVAAVLEAADGASPAVKIAVRDPYGVTVADTDASVVDLDADKNSVASPAPRSHRFTTVVHVSAPLLWWPKGMGEQRLYTVEVRVSDTAGQAVQHTTTVGFRHVEMRPNTGGPAGALPYTAVVNHRPMELIGWNWAPADALYGEIDQSKVEHLIDLAARCGARILRVWGGGLIETEQFYDACDRAGLFVWQEFSQSSSGMQSAPSTSPGFVEHLREEARVVVPSRTHHPALLMWGGGNELEDDHGPLNETRSLALTALRDEVARLDPGRHWVPTSPTGPVFHNRLDVIDVRPDDMHDVHGPWEHQGLEAHYTLYNQGRALAHTEFGVEGMANRRLWRSLVPAADRWPTGRDNPVYRHLGDWWNNTEVVQDCFGGRLRTPDQVRRASQFLQATGLAYAVEADRRRWPRSSMVIPWQLAESYPNGWCTAVIDHSGEPKLAYHAVARAYLPERVTARVDRMAHDGGHAAVEAWIWSEPGRAEGGQVTAKLLTSAGGEVAAESWSVPGRVDQPGAAGMLMADLAGVGDLGDPVLFWDLEWRAADSSLIDRERVVLSSGPNLAPMLDLGRAELRVDVTSRSDDASTLVRVEHAGGPAVVGLQLSDDRPAGLAGWAVVDLDPRPLLPGETREFAVTWRSAPPSRRLLLESWNTDPLIVEDIAS
;
A
#
# COMPACT_ATOMS: atom_id res chain seq x y z
N MET A 1 -5.82 13.89 37.09
CA MET A 1 -5.88 12.68 36.25
C MET A 1 -6.23 13.23 34.87
N LYS A 2 -5.53 12.88 33.80
CA LYS A 2 -5.83 13.47 32.48
C LYS A 2 -7.22 12.98 32.02
N THR A 3 -8.12 13.90 31.76
CA THR A 3 -9.43 13.64 31.15
C THR A 3 -9.28 13.84 29.65
N THR A 4 -9.59 12.82 28.85
CA THR A 4 -9.63 12.93 27.38
C THR A 4 -11.07 12.77 26.92
N ILE A 5 -11.56 13.75 26.17
CA ILE A 5 -12.89 13.72 25.55
C ILE A 5 -12.68 13.52 24.05
N ASP A 6 -13.14 12.39 23.53
CA ASP A 6 -13.11 12.08 22.10
C ASP A 6 -14.13 12.96 21.37
N LEU A 7 -13.64 13.76 20.43
CA LEU A 7 -14.44 14.62 19.56
C LEU A 7 -14.54 14.08 18.13
N SER A 8 -14.06 12.88 17.85
CA SER A 8 -14.32 12.14 16.62
C SER A 8 -15.74 11.53 16.61
N GLY A 9 -16.11 10.87 15.53
CA GLY A 9 -17.39 10.18 15.31
C GLY A 9 -18.39 10.94 14.43
N PRO A 10 -19.65 10.46 14.36
CA PRO A 10 -20.68 10.94 13.43
C PRO A 10 -21.47 12.17 13.93
N ALA A 11 -21.18 12.71 15.12
CA ALA A 11 -21.91 13.86 15.67
C ALA A 11 -21.39 15.21 15.13
N TRP A 12 -20.89 15.23 13.90
CA TRP A 12 -20.51 16.45 13.19
C TRP A 12 -21.56 16.82 12.17
N SER A 13 -21.52 18.08 11.77
CA SER A 13 -22.28 18.60 10.65
C SER A 13 -21.38 19.41 9.74
N VAL A 14 -21.65 19.43 8.44
CA VAL A 14 -20.87 20.13 7.43
C VAL A 14 -21.76 21.03 6.59
N ARG A 15 -21.23 22.18 6.16
CA ARG A 15 -21.92 23.13 5.29
C ARG A 15 -20.97 23.79 4.30
N GLU A 16 -21.43 23.95 3.06
CA GLU A 16 -20.73 24.69 2.01
C GLU A 16 -20.66 26.19 2.35
N ALA A 17 -19.51 26.80 2.06
CA ALA A 17 -19.32 28.24 2.09
C ALA A 17 -18.69 28.77 0.78
N LEU A 18 -19.28 29.84 0.26
CA LEU A 18 -18.80 30.60 -0.89
C LEU A 18 -18.06 31.86 -0.45
N GLY A 19 -16.80 32.01 -0.87
CA GLY A 19 -15.97 33.16 -0.49
C GLY A 19 -15.90 33.30 1.03
N ASP A 20 -16.24 34.48 1.56
CA ASP A 20 -16.22 34.77 3.00
C ASP A 20 -17.51 34.39 3.76
N THR A 21 -18.48 33.72 3.13
CA THR A 21 -19.75 33.35 3.80
C THR A 21 -19.57 32.38 4.96
N TRP A 22 -18.44 31.67 5.05
CA TRP A 22 -18.08 30.84 6.21
C TRP A 22 -18.11 31.65 7.52
N ARG A 23 -17.86 32.97 7.47
CA ARG A 23 -17.92 33.86 8.64
C ARG A 23 -19.31 33.89 9.30
N TRP A 24 -20.36 33.56 8.55
CA TRP A 24 -21.73 33.50 9.04
C TRP A 24 -22.04 32.19 9.77
N TYR A 25 -21.23 31.15 9.56
CA TYR A 25 -21.46 29.79 10.05
C TYR A 25 -20.58 29.43 11.25
N VAL A 26 -19.68 30.33 11.66
CA VAL A 26 -18.84 30.22 12.87
C VAL A 26 -19.40 31.03 14.05
N ASP A 27 -20.69 31.41 13.98
CA ASP A 27 -21.43 32.12 15.03
C ASP A 27 -20.83 33.48 15.47
N LYS A 28 -20.02 34.11 14.62
CA LYS A 28 -19.45 35.44 14.85
C LYS A 28 -20.42 36.54 14.37
N PRO A 29 -20.77 37.54 15.19
CA PRO A 29 -21.58 38.68 14.73
C PRO A 29 -20.83 39.43 13.63
N VAL A 30 -21.39 39.47 12.41
CA VAL A 30 -20.84 40.31 11.34
C VAL A 30 -21.30 41.75 11.58
N THR A 31 -20.41 42.57 12.14
CA THR A 31 -20.63 44.01 12.32
C THR A 31 -20.45 44.73 10.98
N ALA A 32 -21.52 44.77 10.19
CA ALA A 32 -21.56 45.50 8.92
C ALA A 32 -22.47 46.73 9.00
N ARG A 33 -22.12 47.79 8.25
CA ARG A 33 -22.84 49.08 8.19
C ARG A 33 -24.22 49.03 7.50
N ASN A 34 -24.59 47.90 6.88
CA ASN A 34 -25.84 47.69 6.14
C ASN A 34 -26.69 46.56 6.80
N ASN A 35 -27.81 46.17 6.19
CA ASN A 35 -28.68 45.04 6.59
C ASN A 35 -27.99 43.65 6.63
N VAL A 36 -26.69 43.58 6.34
CA VAL A 36 -25.86 42.36 6.41
C VAL A 36 -25.84 41.78 7.83
N GLY A 37 -25.89 42.60 8.89
CA GLY A 37 -25.97 42.11 10.27
C GLY A 37 -27.24 41.30 10.55
N GLU A 38 -28.41 41.77 10.09
CA GLU A 38 -29.68 41.03 10.19
C GLU A 38 -29.69 39.77 9.30
N ALA A 39 -29.10 39.86 8.09
CA ALA A 39 -28.98 38.72 7.19
C ALA A 39 -28.07 37.61 7.78
N THR A 40 -26.96 37.98 8.43
CA THR A 40 -26.06 37.04 9.11
C THR A 40 -26.74 36.34 10.28
N ALA A 41 -27.47 37.06 11.13
CA ALA A 41 -28.21 36.45 12.24
C ALA A 41 -29.27 35.45 11.76
N ARG A 42 -29.92 35.71 10.61
CA ARG A 42 -30.85 34.78 9.97
C ARG A 42 -30.16 33.60 9.26
N ALA A 43 -28.99 33.82 8.66
CA ALA A 43 -28.24 32.79 7.93
C ALA A 43 -27.58 31.76 8.86
N GLY A 44 -27.09 32.16 10.03
CA GLY A 44 -26.58 31.23 11.05
C GLY A 44 -27.66 30.27 11.58
N LEU A 45 -28.93 30.70 11.53
CA LEU A 45 -30.12 29.90 11.87
C LEU A 45 -30.73 29.18 10.67
N ALA A 46 -30.19 29.36 9.46
CA ALA A 46 -30.81 28.83 8.24
C ALA A 46 -30.57 27.32 8.09
N PRO A 47 -31.55 26.56 7.57
CA PRO A 47 -31.38 25.18 7.14
C PRO A 47 -30.18 25.02 6.17
N GLY A 48 -29.64 23.79 6.06
CA GLY A 48 -28.53 23.47 5.13
C GLY A 48 -27.25 22.94 5.77
N TRP A 49 -27.31 22.48 7.03
CA TRP A 49 -26.25 21.66 7.63
C TRP A 49 -26.51 20.19 7.31
N LEU A 50 -25.51 19.51 6.76
CA LEU A 50 -25.57 18.10 6.42
C LEU A 50 -24.89 17.28 7.53
N PRO A 51 -25.35 16.06 7.84
CA PRO A 51 -24.63 15.16 8.73
C PRO A 51 -23.21 14.90 8.22
N ALA A 52 -22.24 14.85 9.13
CA ALA A 52 -20.85 14.63 8.79
C ALA A 52 -20.15 13.69 9.78
N ARG A 53 -19.07 13.04 9.34
CA ARG A 53 -18.23 12.18 10.18
C ARG A 53 -16.80 12.70 10.24
N VAL A 54 -16.16 12.53 11.39
CA VAL A 54 -14.73 12.77 11.60
C VAL A 54 -14.13 11.54 12.28
N PRO A 55 -13.00 10.97 11.81
CA PRO A 55 -12.37 11.23 10.52
C PRO A 55 -13.32 11.02 9.34
N GLY A 56 -13.16 11.85 8.30
CA GLY A 56 -13.99 11.81 7.11
C GLY A 56 -13.56 12.78 6.03
N SER A 57 -14.29 12.76 4.92
CA SER A 57 -14.11 13.65 3.78
C SER A 57 -15.41 14.37 3.43
N VAL A 58 -15.30 15.59 2.91
CA VAL A 58 -16.44 16.36 2.43
C VAL A 58 -17.20 15.61 1.33
N ILE A 59 -16.48 14.99 0.39
CA ILE A 59 -17.10 14.23 -0.70
C ILE A 59 -17.88 13.03 -0.13
N GLY A 60 -17.32 12.32 0.85
CA GLY A 60 -18.00 11.24 1.54
C GLY A 60 -19.25 11.71 2.31
N ASP A 61 -19.17 12.85 2.99
CA ASP A 61 -20.30 13.46 3.70
C ASP A 61 -21.44 13.86 2.74
N LEU A 62 -21.11 14.50 1.61
CA LEU A 62 -22.09 14.88 0.58
C LEU A 62 -22.75 13.66 -0.07
N SER A 63 -21.96 12.61 -0.36
CA SER A 63 -22.47 11.34 -0.89
C SER A 63 -23.45 10.68 0.09
N ARG A 64 -23.08 10.58 1.38
CA ARG A 64 -23.96 10.05 2.44
C ARG A 64 -25.25 10.86 2.59
N ALA A 65 -25.19 12.18 2.40
CA ALA A 65 -26.35 13.06 2.45
C ALA A 65 -27.22 13.01 1.19
N GLY A 66 -26.79 12.33 0.12
CA GLY A 66 -27.50 12.24 -1.16
C GLY A 66 -27.33 13.47 -2.07
N GLU A 67 -26.38 14.35 -1.76
CA GLU A 67 -26.05 15.55 -2.58
C GLU A 67 -25.14 15.21 -3.77
N LEU A 68 -24.41 14.09 -3.68
CA LEU A 68 -23.62 13.53 -4.76
C LEU A 68 -24.04 12.09 -5.02
N PRO A 69 -24.08 11.63 -6.30
CA PRO A 69 -24.09 10.20 -6.57
C PRO A 69 -22.79 9.57 -6.09
N ASP A 70 -22.77 8.25 -5.92
CA ASP A 70 -21.54 7.51 -5.58
C ASP A 70 -20.42 7.87 -6.57
N PRO A 71 -19.33 8.54 -6.12
CA PRO A 71 -18.28 9.04 -6.99
C PRO A 71 -17.51 7.93 -7.70
N TYR A 72 -17.60 6.69 -7.21
CA TYR A 72 -16.87 5.54 -7.73
C TYR A 72 -17.57 4.81 -8.87
N VAL A 73 -18.84 5.11 -9.14
CA VAL A 73 -19.60 4.45 -10.21
C VAL A 73 -19.48 5.20 -11.54
N ALA A 74 -19.25 4.46 -12.62
CA ALA A 74 -19.21 4.95 -14.00
C ALA A 74 -18.30 6.17 -14.20
N ARG A 75 -18.88 7.38 -14.27
CA ARG A 75 -18.16 8.66 -14.44
C ARG A 75 -18.55 9.68 -13.37
N ASN A 76 -19.10 9.22 -12.27
CA ASN A 76 -19.75 10.06 -11.26
C ASN A 76 -18.77 10.94 -10.48
N SER A 77 -17.48 10.59 -10.42
CA SER A 77 -16.44 11.45 -9.82
C SER A 77 -16.46 12.89 -10.37
N ARG A 78 -16.85 13.07 -11.65
CA ARG A 78 -17.03 14.38 -12.28
C ARG A 78 -18.09 15.25 -11.60
N CYS A 79 -19.09 14.63 -10.98
CA CYS A 79 -20.12 15.35 -10.22
C CYS A 79 -19.57 15.95 -8.92
N ALA A 80 -18.42 15.46 -8.44
CA ALA A 80 -17.76 15.94 -7.22
C ALA A 80 -16.70 17.03 -7.47
N GLU A 81 -16.33 17.32 -8.74
CA GLU A 81 -15.21 18.23 -9.04
C GLU A 81 -15.38 19.65 -8.49
N TRP A 82 -16.63 20.14 -8.35
CA TRP A 82 -16.91 21.47 -7.81
C TRP A 82 -16.56 21.60 -6.32
N VAL A 83 -16.53 20.50 -5.57
CA VAL A 83 -16.32 20.47 -4.12
C VAL A 83 -14.97 21.09 -3.75
N ALA A 84 -13.94 20.82 -4.56
CA ALA A 84 -12.58 21.32 -4.39
C ALA A 84 -12.48 22.86 -4.48
N ALA A 85 -13.44 23.53 -5.12
CA ALA A 85 -13.44 24.98 -5.31
C ALA A 85 -14.15 25.75 -4.18
N ARG A 86 -14.61 25.07 -3.13
CA ARG A 86 -15.42 25.65 -2.05
C ARG A 86 -14.72 25.56 -0.71
N SER A 87 -15.07 26.49 0.18
CA SER A 87 -14.75 26.34 1.60
C SER A 87 -15.83 25.51 2.27
N TRP A 88 -15.48 24.82 3.35
CA TRP A 88 -16.39 23.95 4.10
C TRP A 88 -16.30 24.28 5.58
N VAL A 89 -17.46 24.35 6.25
CA VAL A 89 -17.52 24.56 7.70
C VAL A 89 -18.02 23.29 8.35
N TYR A 90 -17.16 22.63 9.10
CA TYR A 90 -17.53 21.55 10.02
C TYR A 90 -17.94 22.14 11.36
N ARG A 91 -18.96 21.57 12.00
CA ARG A 91 -19.44 22.02 13.30
C ARG A 91 -19.92 20.86 14.17
N ARG A 92 -19.63 20.94 15.47
CA ARG A 92 -20.06 20.01 16.51
C ARG A 92 -20.34 20.76 17.81
N GLU A 93 -21.30 20.26 18.59
CA GLU A 93 -21.43 20.62 20.00
C GLU A 93 -20.72 19.58 20.87
N PHE A 94 -20.08 20.03 21.95
CA PHE A 94 -19.40 19.14 22.90
C PHE A 94 -19.58 19.64 24.33
N GLY A 95 -19.60 18.71 25.27
CA GLY A 95 -19.57 19.01 26.70
C GLY A 95 -18.15 19.00 27.22
N ALA A 96 -17.76 19.97 28.05
CA ALA A 96 -16.49 19.99 28.76
C ALA A 96 -16.72 20.20 30.27
N PRO A 97 -16.04 19.47 31.16
CA PRO A 97 -15.98 19.84 32.56
C PRO A 97 -15.14 21.11 32.73
N ALA A 98 -15.48 21.93 33.73
CA ALA A 98 -14.64 23.05 34.13
C ALA A 98 -13.26 22.52 34.56
N PRO A 99 -12.14 23.00 33.97
CA PRO A 99 -10.80 22.63 34.41
C PRO A 99 -10.59 22.97 35.89
N ALA A 100 -10.05 22.03 36.67
CA ALA A 100 -9.70 22.31 38.06
C ALA A 100 -8.54 23.33 38.13
N PRO A 101 -8.32 24.01 39.28
CA PRO A 101 -7.18 24.89 39.44
C PRO A 101 -5.85 24.20 39.08
N GLY A 102 -5.13 24.76 38.11
CA GLY A 102 -3.86 24.22 37.59
C GLY A 102 -4.00 23.23 36.43
N GLU A 103 -5.21 22.81 36.05
CA GLU A 103 -5.45 22.05 34.82
C GLU A 103 -5.56 22.97 33.61
N ARG A 104 -5.17 22.46 32.45
CA ARG A 104 -5.36 23.09 31.15
C ARG A 104 -6.19 22.20 30.25
N ALA A 105 -7.02 22.84 29.42
CA ALA A 105 -7.79 22.21 28.36
C ALA A 105 -7.15 22.49 27.00
N VAL A 106 -6.68 21.44 26.33
CA VAL A 106 -6.00 21.51 25.03
C VAL A 106 -6.80 20.77 23.98
N LEU A 107 -7.27 21.49 22.96
CA LEU A 107 -7.95 20.94 21.80
C LEU A 107 -6.91 20.44 20.78
N CYS A 108 -6.97 19.15 20.46
CA CYS A 108 -6.00 18.46 19.62
C CYS A 108 -6.63 18.00 18.31
N PHE A 109 -5.97 18.28 17.19
CA PHE A 109 -6.28 17.77 15.86
C PHE A 109 -5.07 16.99 15.34
N ASP A 110 -5.26 15.75 14.91
CA ASP A 110 -4.16 14.94 14.38
C ASP A 110 -3.93 15.15 12.87
N GLY A 111 -4.84 15.83 12.16
CA GLY A 111 -4.71 16.11 10.73
C GLY A 111 -5.98 16.66 10.07
N VAL A 112 -5.81 17.68 9.25
CA VAL A 112 -6.88 18.30 8.42
C VAL A 112 -6.30 18.64 7.05
N ASP A 113 -7.02 18.32 5.99
CA ASP A 113 -6.60 18.57 4.61
C ASP A 113 -7.51 19.60 3.93
N PRO A 114 -6.96 20.67 3.32
CA PRO A 114 -5.53 21.04 3.22
C PRO A 114 -4.98 21.79 4.45
N GLY A 115 -5.82 21.96 5.48
CA GLY A 115 -5.59 22.78 6.65
C GLY A 115 -6.91 23.37 7.11
N ALA A 116 -6.91 24.18 8.16
CA ALA A 116 -8.14 24.77 8.67
C ALA A 116 -7.92 25.99 9.56
N ARG A 117 -9.02 26.73 9.78
CA ARG A 117 -9.15 27.69 10.88
C ARG A 117 -10.13 27.13 11.91
N VAL A 118 -9.75 27.20 13.18
CA VAL A 118 -10.49 26.55 14.27
C VAL A 118 -11.12 27.60 15.18
N TYR A 119 -12.39 27.39 15.53
CA TYR A 119 -13.18 28.27 16.38
C TYR A 119 -13.84 27.50 17.52
N VAL A 120 -13.80 28.04 18.74
CA VAL A 120 -14.58 27.57 19.88
C VAL A 120 -15.43 28.74 20.35
N ASP A 121 -16.76 28.55 20.41
CA ASP A 121 -17.73 29.58 20.79
C ASP A 121 -17.51 30.92 20.07
N ALA A 122 -17.33 30.84 18.75
CA ALA A 122 -17.04 31.95 17.82
C ALA A 122 -15.69 32.67 18.02
N VAL A 123 -14.83 32.20 18.93
CA VAL A 123 -13.46 32.68 19.14
C VAL A 123 -12.50 31.83 18.30
N GLU A 124 -11.68 32.48 17.47
CA GLU A 124 -10.63 31.79 16.71
C GLU A 124 -9.50 31.35 17.63
N VAL A 125 -9.29 30.05 17.75
CA VAL A 125 -8.25 29.47 18.64
C VAL A 125 -6.94 29.20 17.90
N GLY A 126 -6.98 29.10 16.56
CA GLY A 126 -5.78 29.01 15.73
C GLY A 126 -6.01 28.44 14.34
N THR A 127 -4.90 28.16 13.66
CA THR A 127 -4.88 27.66 12.27
C THR A 127 -3.99 26.43 12.13
N LEU A 128 -4.41 25.50 11.28
CA LEU A 128 -3.66 24.33 10.80
C LEU A 128 -3.19 24.60 9.37
N ASP A 129 -1.90 24.38 9.08
CA ASP A 129 -1.32 24.54 7.75
C ASP A 129 -0.66 23.25 7.28
N GLY A 130 -1.31 22.58 6.32
CA GLY A 130 -0.82 21.36 5.69
C GLY A 130 -1.35 20.07 6.31
N LEU A 131 -1.29 19.02 5.50
CA LEU A 131 -1.90 17.72 5.72
C LEU A 131 -1.44 16.98 6.98
N TYR A 132 -0.11 16.96 7.22
CA TYR A 132 0.52 16.12 8.24
C TYR A 132 0.77 16.84 9.57
N ARG A 133 0.47 18.14 9.67
CA ARG A 133 0.77 18.91 10.90
C ARG A 133 -0.38 18.77 11.90
N PRO A 134 -0.13 18.20 13.08
CA PRO A 134 -1.13 18.21 14.14
C PRO A 134 -1.30 19.63 14.70
N GLY A 135 -2.50 19.94 15.20
CA GLY A 135 -2.83 21.19 15.87
C GLY A 135 -3.10 20.97 17.35
N ARG A 136 -2.58 21.85 18.19
CA ARG A 136 -2.84 21.87 19.63
C ARG A 136 -3.17 23.30 20.04
N PHE A 137 -4.37 23.51 20.58
CA PHE A 137 -4.87 24.84 20.93
C PHE A 137 -5.29 24.88 22.38
N ASP A 138 -4.74 25.81 23.15
CA ASP A 138 -5.20 26.04 24.53
C ASP A 138 -6.57 26.71 24.49
N VAL A 139 -7.56 26.06 25.10
CA VAL A 139 -8.94 26.53 25.19
C VAL A 139 -9.39 26.66 26.65
N THR A 140 -8.46 26.64 27.60
CA THR A 140 -8.72 26.61 29.06
C THR A 140 -9.68 27.72 29.49
N GLU A 141 -9.40 28.96 29.09
CA GLU A 141 -10.24 30.12 29.42
C GLU A 141 -11.63 30.05 28.77
N LEU A 142 -11.74 29.42 27.59
CA LEU A 142 -13.02 29.30 26.87
C LEU A 142 -13.94 28.26 27.51
N VAL A 143 -13.38 27.25 28.18
CA VAL A 143 -14.13 26.17 28.84
C VAL A 143 -14.11 26.28 30.37
N ALA A 144 -13.70 27.43 30.91
CA ALA A 144 -13.50 27.65 32.36
C ALA A 144 -14.77 27.41 33.18
N ASP A 145 -15.93 27.79 32.66
CA ASP A 145 -17.24 27.59 33.32
C ASP A 145 -17.79 26.15 33.14
N GLY A 146 -17.14 25.35 32.29
CA GLY A 146 -17.64 24.06 31.81
C GLY A 146 -18.96 24.17 31.06
N GLY A 147 -19.58 23.02 30.80
CA GLY A 147 -20.88 22.94 30.14
C GLY A 147 -20.77 22.66 28.64
N ALA A 148 -21.73 23.20 27.87
CA ALA A 148 -21.85 22.94 26.45
C ALA A 148 -21.14 24.03 25.63
N HIS A 149 -20.28 23.60 24.71
CA HIS A 149 -19.49 24.44 23.84
C HIS A 149 -19.70 24.02 22.38
N ARG A 150 -19.33 24.92 21.47
CA ARG A 150 -19.43 24.69 20.04
C ARG A 150 -18.09 24.83 19.37
N LEU A 151 -17.72 23.78 18.65
CA LEU A 151 -16.53 23.74 17.81
C LEU A 151 -16.94 23.96 16.35
N ALA A 152 -16.27 24.90 15.67
CA ALA A 152 -16.38 25.09 14.23
C ALA A 152 -14.99 25.07 13.57
N VAL A 153 -14.87 24.37 12.45
CA VAL A 153 -13.62 24.17 11.71
C VAL A 153 -13.87 24.57 10.26
N VAL A 154 -13.16 25.60 9.80
CA VAL A 154 -13.28 26.13 8.44
C VAL A 154 -12.14 25.56 7.60
N ILE A 155 -12.50 24.68 6.67
CA ILE A 155 -11.59 24.10 5.68
C ILE A 155 -11.63 25.00 4.44
N PRO A 156 -10.48 25.53 3.97
CA PRO A 156 -10.43 26.35 2.77
C PRO A 156 -10.58 25.49 1.50
N PRO A 157 -10.75 26.09 0.31
CA PRO A 157 -10.70 25.36 -0.94
C PRO A 157 -9.39 24.60 -1.10
N ALA A 158 -9.42 23.52 -1.86
CA ALA A 158 -8.22 22.76 -2.19
C ALA A 158 -7.18 23.66 -2.87
N PRO A 159 -5.88 23.53 -2.51
CA PRO A 159 -4.84 24.31 -3.14
C PRO A 159 -4.73 23.95 -4.64
N PRO A 160 -4.17 24.84 -5.48
CA PRO A 160 -3.81 24.45 -6.84
C PRO A 160 -2.76 23.33 -6.80
N GLY A 161 -2.85 22.39 -7.73
CA GLY A 161 -1.92 21.26 -7.85
C GLY A 161 -1.88 20.73 -9.28
N GLU A 162 -0.87 19.93 -9.58
CA GLU A 162 -0.58 19.42 -10.92
C GLU A 162 -0.95 17.93 -11.01
N PRO A 163 -1.63 17.48 -12.09
CA PRO A 163 -1.90 16.07 -12.34
C PRO A 163 -0.64 15.34 -12.82
N GLN A 164 -0.75 14.03 -13.09
CA GLN A 164 0.36 13.22 -13.61
C GLN A 164 0.86 13.68 -14.99
N VAL A 165 0.03 14.37 -15.79
CA VAL A 165 0.45 15.03 -17.03
C VAL A 165 0.44 16.54 -16.79
N GLY A 166 1.53 17.05 -16.23
CA GLY A 166 1.71 18.42 -15.79
C GLY A 166 3.18 18.75 -15.58
N ARG A 167 3.51 19.59 -14.59
CA ARG A 167 4.92 19.90 -14.27
C ARG A 167 5.21 19.87 -12.78
N THR A 168 6.21 19.09 -12.37
CA THR A 168 6.57 18.93 -10.96
C THR A 168 7.16 20.22 -10.37
N ASP A 169 7.82 21.06 -11.18
CA ASP A 169 8.38 22.35 -10.73
C ASP A 169 7.34 23.38 -10.26
N ARG A 170 6.06 23.19 -10.60
CA ARG A 170 4.93 24.03 -10.18
C ARG A 170 4.24 23.56 -8.90
N VAL A 171 4.56 22.36 -8.44
CA VAL A 171 4.07 21.87 -7.15
C VAL A 171 4.77 22.67 -6.04
N THR A 172 3.97 23.41 -5.27
CA THR A 172 4.46 24.32 -4.22
C THR A 172 3.89 24.01 -2.84
N ARG A 173 2.97 23.04 -2.75
CA ARG A 173 2.46 22.48 -1.51
C ARG A 173 2.37 20.97 -1.65
N HIS A 174 2.54 20.27 -0.54
CA HIS A 174 2.25 18.86 -0.48
C HIS A 174 0.76 18.59 -0.33
N ALA A 175 0.29 17.69 -1.18
CA ALA A 175 -1.00 17.03 -1.11
C ALA A 175 -0.85 15.70 -1.87
N PRO A 176 -1.64 14.66 -1.54
CA PRO A 176 -1.69 13.42 -2.30
C PRO A 176 -2.05 13.73 -3.74
N ARG A 177 -1.04 13.69 -4.61
CA ARG A 177 -1.14 14.15 -6.00
C ARG A 177 -2.07 13.27 -6.83
N MET A 178 -2.25 12.01 -6.42
CA MET A 178 -3.21 11.11 -7.05
C MET A 178 -4.61 11.72 -7.19
N GLY A 179 -5.08 12.50 -6.19
CA GLY A 179 -6.41 13.13 -6.22
C GLY A 179 -6.56 14.28 -7.22
N TYR A 180 -5.44 14.84 -7.72
CA TYR A 180 -5.46 15.89 -8.75
C TYR A 180 -5.62 15.31 -10.16
N GLY A 181 -5.49 14.00 -10.31
CA GLY A 181 -5.53 13.24 -11.56
C GLY A 181 -4.25 12.45 -11.75
N TRP A 182 -4.37 11.13 -11.84
CA TRP A 182 -3.30 10.15 -12.05
C TRP A 182 -3.73 9.09 -13.06
N ASP A 183 -2.81 8.21 -13.46
CA ASP A 183 -3.10 7.13 -14.41
C ASP A 183 -4.12 6.08 -13.90
N PHE A 184 -4.24 5.91 -12.58
CA PHE A 184 -5.22 5.03 -11.90
C PHE A 184 -6.25 5.79 -11.05
N CYS A 185 -6.21 7.12 -10.98
CA CYS A 185 -7.14 7.90 -10.16
C CYS A 185 -7.64 9.13 -10.93
N PRO A 186 -8.97 9.29 -11.16
CA PRO A 186 -9.48 10.52 -11.74
C PRO A 186 -9.29 11.69 -10.77
N ARG A 187 -9.59 12.90 -11.23
CA ARG A 187 -9.62 14.08 -10.36
C ARG A 187 -10.70 13.90 -9.29
N LEU A 188 -10.28 13.64 -8.06
CA LEU A 188 -11.12 13.47 -6.88
C LEU A 188 -10.33 13.96 -5.67
N ILE A 189 -10.32 15.28 -5.45
CA ILE A 189 -9.50 15.88 -4.41
C ILE A 189 -10.20 15.76 -3.05
N HIS A 190 -9.52 15.12 -2.12
CA HIS A 190 -9.91 15.06 -0.73
C HIS A 190 -9.92 16.46 -0.08
N GLN A 191 -10.91 16.72 0.77
CA GLN A 191 -10.94 17.82 1.73
C GLN A 191 -11.66 17.29 2.97
N GLY A 192 -11.19 17.62 4.17
CA GLY A 192 -11.84 17.12 5.39
C GLY A 192 -10.94 17.06 6.60
N ILE A 193 -11.56 16.80 7.75
CA ILE A 193 -10.86 16.45 8.98
C ILE A 193 -10.57 14.94 8.90
N TRP A 194 -9.40 14.59 8.37
CA TRP A 194 -9.05 13.21 8.00
C TRP A 194 -8.46 12.38 9.14
N ARG A 195 -8.27 12.98 10.32
CA ARG A 195 -7.77 12.34 11.54
C ARG A 195 -8.55 12.77 12.77
N ASP A 196 -8.23 12.15 13.89
CA ASP A 196 -8.96 12.31 15.13
C ASP A 196 -8.87 13.71 15.73
N VAL A 197 -9.92 14.05 16.49
CA VAL A 197 -10.05 15.29 17.24
C VAL A 197 -10.38 14.95 18.68
N ARG A 198 -9.72 15.58 19.65
CA ARG A 198 -9.95 15.34 21.08
C ARG A 198 -9.70 16.58 21.92
N LEU A 199 -10.37 16.67 23.07
CA LEU A 199 -10.06 17.65 24.12
C LEU A 199 -9.34 16.94 25.27
N GLU A 200 -8.16 17.44 25.61
CA GLU A 200 -7.33 16.91 26.69
C GLU A 200 -7.35 17.90 27.86
N ILE A 201 -7.79 17.47 29.05
CA ILE A 201 -7.84 18.30 30.27
C ILE A 201 -6.93 17.68 31.34
N GLY A 202 -5.97 18.45 31.85
CA GLY A 202 -5.10 18.00 32.93
C GLY A 202 -3.94 18.95 33.23
N THR A 203 -3.17 18.63 34.27
CA THR A 203 -2.03 19.40 34.79
C THR A 203 -0.74 19.22 33.98
N VAL A 204 -0.66 18.13 33.20
CA VAL A 204 0.51 17.75 32.40
C VAL A 204 0.06 17.34 30.99
N HIS A 205 0.73 17.89 29.99
CA HIS A 205 0.52 17.55 28.58
C HIS A 205 1.84 17.13 27.95
N LEU A 206 1.83 16.00 27.25
CA LEU A 206 2.99 15.47 26.53
C LEU A 206 2.83 15.78 25.04
N SER A 207 3.86 16.32 24.41
CA SER A 207 3.91 16.63 22.98
C SER A 207 5.29 16.27 22.40
N ASP A 208 5.37 16.13 21.07
CA ASP A 208 6.63 15.83 20.36
C ASP A 208 7.40 14.63 20.97
N LEU A 209 6.68 13.59 21.41
CA LEU A 209 7.29 12.36 21.90
C LEU A 209 7.95 11.62 20.72
N ARG A 210 9.23 11.34 20.86
CA ARG A 210 10.07 10.65 19.89
C ARG A 210 10.70 9.46 20.57
N VAL A 211 10.55 8.30 19.94
CA VAL A 211 11.14 7.05 20.39
C VAL A 211 11.89 6.44 19.22
N ARG A 212 13.13 6.02 19.44
CA ARG A 212 13.94 5.35 18.41
C ARG A 212 14.73 4.22 19.04
N ALA A 213 14.55 3.01 18.53
CA ALA A 213 15.37 1.87 18.93
C ALA A 213 16.60 1.74 18.01
N GLU A 214 17.69 1.30 18.61
CA GLU A 214 18.97 1.09 17.95
C GLU A 214 19.60 -0.20 18.49
N LEU A 215 20.13 -1.03 17.60
CA LEU A 215 20.82 -2.28 17.92
C LEU A 215 22.26 -2.21 17.42
N ASP A 216 23.21 -2.59 18.27
CA ASP A 216 24.62 -2.69 17.90
C ASP A 216 24.87 -3.80 16.88
N ALA A 217 25.94 -3.64 16.10
CA ALA A 217 26.33 -4.61 15.08
C ALA A 217 26.80 -5.97 15.64
N ASP A 218 26.92 -6.13 16.96
CA ASP A 218 27.16 -7.43 17.60
C ASP A 218 25.87 -8.14 18.04
N LEU A 219 24.71 -7.48 17.85
CA LEU A 219 23.37 -7.89 18.26
C LEU A 219 23.18 -8.09 19.78
N GLY A 220 24.17 -7.77 20.61
CA GLY A 220 24.17 -8.03 22.05
C GLY A 220 23.73 -6.84 22.91
N SER A 221 23.83 -5.62 22.38
CA SER A 221 23.51 -4.39 23.09
C SER A 221 22.59 -3.49 22.27
N SER A 222 21.61 -2.89 22.93
CA SER A 222 20.63 -2.01 22.29
C SER A 222 20.27 -0.80 23.16
N ARG A 223 19.78 0.24 22.49
CA ARG A 223 19.41 1.52 23.09
C ARG A 223 18.03 1.93 22.60
N VAL A 224 17.21 2.44 23.51
CA VAL A 224 15.96 3.13 23.20
C VAL A 224 16.15 4.60 23.56
N HIS A 225 16.23 5.45 22.54
CA HIS A 225 16.30 6.90 22.69
C HIS A 225 14.89 7.44 22.86
N VAL A 226 14.65 8.20 23.93
CA VAL A 226 13.34 8.80 24.22
C VAL A 226 13.53 10.29 24.46
N ALA A 227 12.79 11.11 23.71
CA ALA A 227 12.76 12.55 23.92
C ALA A 227 11.33 13.06 23.78
N ALA A 228 10.94 14.05 24.58
CA ALA A 228 9.65 14.71 24.41
C ALA A 228 9.71 16.14 24.94
N VAL A 229 8.70 16.93 24.53
CA VAL A 229 8.35 18.20 25.17
C VAL A 229 7.16 17.94 26.07
N LEU A 230 7.16 18.55 27.25
CA LEU A 230 6.03 18.49 28.16
C LEU A 230 5.69 19.89 28.66
N GLU A 231 4.40 20.14 28.78
CA GLU A 231 3.87 21.37 29.34
C GLU A 231 3.27 21.04 30.69
N ALA A 232 3.68 21.79 31.72
CA ALA A 232 3.19 21.63 33.09
C ALA A 232 2.76 22.99 33.67
N ALA A 233 1.90 22.94 34.68
CA ALA A 233 1.49 24.12 35.44
C ALA A 233 2.70 24.83 36.08
N ASP A 234 2.62 26.15 36.26
CA ASP A 234 3.71 26.93 36.87
C ASP A 234 4.04 26.41 38.29
N GLY A 235 5.33 26.32 38.59
CA GLY A 235 5.85 25.72 39.84
C GLY A 235 5.81 24.19 39.92
N ALA A 236 5.26 23.49 38.92
CA ALA A 236 5.35 22.02 38.86
C ALA A 236 6.74 21.57 38.39
N SER A 237 7.30 20.57 39.06
CA SER A 237 8.50 19.83 38.61
C SER A 237 8.09 18.41 38.27
N PRO A 238 7.77 18.13 36.99
CA PRO A 238 7.26 16.82 36.60
C PRO A 238 8.35 15.76 36.67
N ALA A 239 8.02 14.59 37.21
CA ALA A 239 8.88 13.41 37.23
C ALA A 239 8.57 12.51 36.02
N VAL A 240 9.60 12.14 35.27
CA VAL A 240 9.46 11.28 34.08
C VAL A 240 10.11 9.94 34.36
N LYS A 241 9.32 8.86 34.28
CA LYS A 241 9.79 7.48 34.36
C LYS A 241 9.55 6.77 33.04
N ILE A 242 10.57 6.06 32.56
CA ILE A 242 10.50 5.28 31.31
C ILE A 242 10.79 3.83 31.60
N ALA A 243 9.95 2.94 31.10
CA ALA A 243 10.13 1.50 31.22
C ALA A 243 10.03 0.83 29.84
N VAL A 244 10.87 -0.18 29.60
CA VAL A 244 10.83 -1.03 28.41
C VAL A 244 10.39 -2.42 28.83
N ARG A 245 9.28 -2.89 28.27
CA ARG A 245 8.75 -4.23 28.47
C ARG A 245 9.02 -5.11 27.27
N ASP A 246 9.42 -6.34 27.51
CA ASP A 246 9.56 -7.35 26.47
C ASP A 246 8.19 -7.79 25.89
N PRO A 247 8.18 -8.60 24.81
CA PRO A 247 6.94 -9.09 24.21
C PRO A 247 6.06 -9.92 25.15
N TYR A 248 6.56 -10.32 26.32
CA TYR A 248 5.82 -11.07 27.34
C TYR A 248 5.34 -10.18 28.50
N GLY A 249 5.56 -8.87 28.42
CA GLY A 249 5.13 -7.88 29.41
C GLY A 249 6.09 -7.66 30.58
N VAL A 250 7.26 -8.32 30.58
CA VAL A 250 8.27 -8.20 31.64
C VAL A 250 9.08 -6.93 31.44
N THR A 251 9.21 -6.09 32.46
CA THR A 251 10.10 -4.92 32.43
C THR A 251 11.55 -5.39 32.38
N VAL A 252 12.24 -5.13 31.27
CA VAL A 252 13.64 -5.52 31.05
C VAL A 252 14.62 -4.37 31.30
N ALA A 253 14.13 -3.14 31.28
CA ALA A 253 14.89 -1.95 31.63
C ALA A 253 13.94 -0.82 32.06
N ASP A 254 14.38 0.02 33.01
CA ASP A 254 13.70 1.26 33.35
C ASP A 254 14.69 2.34 33.81
N THR A 255 14.30 3.60 33.69
CA THR A 255 15.10 4.75 34.13
C THR A 255 14.20 5.95 34.43
N ASP A 256 14.70 6.85 35.28
CA ASP A 256 14.12 8.17 35.48
C ASP A 256 14.83 9.17 34.54
N ALA A 257 14.07 10.06 33.92
CA ALA A 257 14.62 11.08 33.02
C ALA A 257 14.68 12.45 33.71
N SER A 258 15.85 13.09 33.60
CA SER A 258 16.03 14.47 34.03
C SER A 258 15.29 15.42 33.09
N VAL A 259 14.50 16.31 33.68
CA VAL A 259 13.70 17.32 32.97
C VAL A 259 14.41 18.68 33.04
N VAL A 260 14.48 19.38 31.91
CA VAL A 260 15.04 20.73 31.79
C VAL A 260 13.92 21.71 31.48
N ASP A 261 13.82 22.79 32.26
CA ASP A 261 12.93 23.92 31.98
C ASP A 261 13.47 24.75 30.82
N LEU A 262 12.70 24.85 29.72
CA LEU A 262 13.07 25.62 28.53
C LEU A 262 12.83 27.13 28.70
N ASP A 263 12.05 27.52 29.70
CA ASP A 263 11.70 28.91 30.00
C ASP A 263 12.55 29.50 31.14
N ALA A 264 13.54 28.75 31.66
CA ALA A 264 14.39 29.16 32.79
C ALA A 264 15.17 30.46 32.55
N ASP A 265 15.55 30.77 31.30
CA ASP A 265 16.33 31.96 30.93
C ASP A 265 15.46 33.20 30.64
N LYS A 266 14.13 33.04 30.60
CA LYS A 266 13.21 34.18 30.45
C LYS A 266 13.02 34.84 31.82
N ASN A 267 13.88 35.82 32.11
CA ASN A 267 13.78 36.73 33.24
C ASN A 267 12.52 37.62 33.09
N SER A 268 11.32 37.05 33.21
CA SER A 268 10.06 37.79 33.18
C SER A 268 9.22 37.44 34.39
N VAL A 269 8.82 38.50 35.09
CA VAL A 269 7.77 38.63 36.11
C VAL A 269 6.77 37.48 36.07
N ALA A 270 6.49 36.89 37.24
CA ALA A 270 5.47 35.86 37.49
C ALA A 270 4.15 36.19 36.79
N SER A 271 4.02 35.69 35.56
CA SER A 271 2.77 35.57 34.85
C SER A 271 2.35 34.12 35.03
N PRO A 272 1.07 33.81 35.29
CA PRO A 272 0.58 32.43 35.49
C PRO A 272 0.58 31.59 34.19
N ALA A 273 1.54 31.81 33.29
CA ALA A 273 1.70 31.09 32.06
C ALA A 273 2.38 29.72 32.31
N PRO A 274 1.97 28.65 31.61
CA PRO A 274 2.59 27.33 31.73
C PRO A 274 4.06 27.35 31.30
N ARG A 275 4.87 26.47 31.89
CA ARG A 275 6.28 26.31 31.53
C ARG A 275 6.45 25.12 30.60
N SER A 276 7.24 25.33 29.55
CA SER A 276 7.64 24.26 28.64
C SER A 276 8.90 23.59 29.18
N HIS A 277 8.87 22.27 29.28
CA HIS A 277 10.03 21.48 29.67
C HIS A 277 10.39 20.47 28.59
N ARG A 278 11.64 19.98 28.63
CA ARG A 278 12.13 18.94 27.75
C ARG A 278 12.87 17.87 28.54
N PHE A 279 12.75 16.63 28.11
CA PHE A 279 13.68 15.58 28.53
C PHE A 279 14.24 14.84 27.31
N THR A 280 15.41 14.27 27.50
CA THR A 280 16.03 13.33 26.56
C THR A 280 16.76 12.30 27.38
N THR A 281 16.47 11.03 27.15
CA THR A 281 17.11 9.93 27.86
C THR A 281 17.35 8.75 26.92
N VAL A 282 18.24 7.86 27.36
CA VAL A 282 18.55 6.61 26.67
C VAL A 282 18.35 5.47 27.65
N VAL A 283 17.55 4.48 27.26
CA VAL A 283 17.36 3.25 28.02
C VAL A 283 18.17 2.14 27.37
N HIS A 284 19.02 1.46 28.14
CA HIS A 284 19.83 0.36 27.66
C HIS A 284 19.11 -0.97 27.88
N VAL A 285 19.02 -1.80 26.83
CA VAL A 285 18.46 -3.15 26.90
C VAL A 285 19.55 -4.14 26.44
N SER A 286 19.94 -5.04 27.34
CA SER A 286 20.98 -6.05 27.08
C SER A 286 20.37 -7.33 26.52
N ALA A 287 21.05 -7.95 25.54
CA ALA A 287 20.65 -9.18 24.88
C ALA A 287 19.17 -9.17 24.44
N PRO A 288 18.75 -8.19 23.61
CA PRO A 288 17.34 -8.08 23.22
C PRO A 288 16.90 -9.26 22.34
N LEU A 289 15.63 -9.63 22.45
CA LEU A 289 14.97 -10.49 21.47
C LEU A 289 14.83 -9.71 20.16
N LEU A 290 15.33 -10.28 19.08
CA LEU A 290 15.41 -9.60 17.80
C LEU A 290 14.07 -9.60 17.06
N TRP A 291 13.75 -8.50 16.41
CA TRP A 291 12.71 -8.42 15.40
C TRP A 291 13.28 -8.93 14.07
N TRP A 292 12.53 -9.81 13.40
CA TRP A 292 12.87 -10.35 12.09
C TRP A 292 11.78 -10.03 11.06
N PRO A 293 12.14 -9.75 9.80
CA PRO A 293 11.17 -9.67 8.72
C PRO A 293 10.56 -11.04 8.43
N LYS A 294 9.44 -11.04 7.71
CA LYS A 294 8.67 -12.22 7.34
C LYS A 294 9.58 -13.28 6.68
N GLY A 295 9.44 -14.53 7.13
CA GLY A 295 10.20 -15.67 6.63
C GLY A 295 11.58 -15.88 7.27
N MET A 296 12.08 -14.94 8.09
CA MET A 296 13.41 -15.04 8.69
C MET A 296 13.43 -15.31 10.20
N GLY A 297 12.30 -15.11 10.88
CA GLY A 297 12.15 -15.30 12.32
C GLY A 297 10.87 -14.65 12.85
N GLU A 298 10.80 -14.43 14.16
CA GLU A 298 9.65 -13.80 14.82
C GLU A 298 9.76 -12.27 14.86
N GLN A 299 8.61 -11.59 14.82
CA GLN A 299 8.47 -10.15 14.84
C GLN A 299 8.37 -9.65 16.30
N ARG A 300 9.47 -9.75 17.07
CA ARG A 300 9.48 -9.40 18.49
C ARG A 300 9.34 -7.89 18.71
N LEU A 301 8.27 -7.47 19.39
CA LEU A 301 7.96 -6.08 19.68
C LEU A 301 7.96 -5.82 21.20
N TYR A 302 8.70 -4.81 21.61
CA TYR A 302 8.80 -4.30 22.98
C TYR A 302 7.84 -3.14 23.16
N THR A 303 7.30 -2.98 24.38
CA THR A 303 6.50 -1.79 24.74
C THR A 303 7.37 -0.81 25.51
N VAL A 304 7.43 0.44 25.04
CA VAL A 304 8.05 1.57 25.74
C VAL A 304 6.96 2.37 26.43
N GLU A 305 6.99 2.39 27.76
CA GLU A 305 6.07 3.14 28.60
C GLU A 305 6.74 4.43 29.07
N VAL A 306 6.17 5.58 28.77
CA VAL A 306 6.61 6.89 29.25
C VAL A 306 5.55 7.41 30.21
N ARG A 307 5.89 7.47 31.50
CA ARG A 307 5.02 8.01 32.55
C ARG A 307 5.55 9.36 33.01
N VAL A 308 4.72 10.40 32.91
CA VAL A 308 5.01 11.73 33.43
C VAL A 308 4.08 12.00 34.60
N SER A 309 4.62 12.30 35.77
CA SER A 309 3.84 12.57 36.98
C SER A 309 4.06 14.00 37.48
N ASP A 310 3.01 14.68 37.94
CA ASP A 310 3.13 15.96 38.62
C ASP A 310 3.54 15.80 40.10
N THR A 311 3.74 16.93 40.79
CA THR A 311 4.13 16.97 42.20
C THR A 311 3.05 16.43 43.15
N ALA A 312 1.80 16.33 42.69
CA ALA A 312 0.68 15.74 43.42
C ALA A 312 0.53 14.23 43.15
N GLY A 313 1.39 13.65 42.30
CA GLY A 313 1.39 12.23 41.94
C GLY A 313 0.36 11.85 40.86
N GLN A 314 -0.30 12.82 40.22
CA GLN A 314 -1.12 12.53 39.05
C GLN A 314 -0.22 12.26 37.85
N ALA A 315 -0.51 11.21 37.08
CA ALA A 315 0.34 10.81 35.97
C ALA A 315 -0.40 10.71 34.64
N VAL A 316 0.30 11.06 33.57
CA VAL A 316 -0.03 10.73 32.18
C VAL A 316 0.92 9.63 31.74
N GLN A 317 0.37 8.61 31.06
CA GLN A 317 1.16 7.53 30.50
C GLN A 317 0.96 7.50 28.99
N HIS A 318 2.07 7.40 28.26
CA HIS A 318 2.09 7.11 26.83
C HIS A 318 2.78 5.77 26.60
N THR A 319 2.28 4.99 25.65
CA THR A 319 2.87 3.71 25.26
C THR A 319 3.14 3.71 23.77
N THR A 320 4.29 3.20 23.36
CA THR A 320 4.63 2.96 21.94
C THR A 320 5.38 1.64 21.82
N THR A 321 5.44 1.07 20.62
CA THR A 321 6.20 -0.16 20.37
C THR A 321 7.58 0.13 19.79
N VAL A 322 8.53 -0.76 19.98
CA VAL A 322 9.81 -0.78 19.25
C VAL A 322 10.22 -2.22 18.96
N GLY A 323 11.05 -2.42 17.95
CA GLY A 323 11.70 -3.70 17.68
C GLY A 323 13.21 -3.52 17.50
N PHE A 324 14.00 -4.49 17.96
CA PHE A 324 15.45 -4.45 17.85
C PHE A 324 15.91 -5.26 16.65
N ARG A 325 16.50 -4.59 15.67
CA ARG A 325 17.15 -5.21 14.52
C ARG A 325 18.34 -4.38 14.06
N HIS A 326 19.30 -5.04 13.44
CA HIS A 326 20.40 -4.38 12.74
C HIS A 326 20.20 -4.61 11.24
N VAL A 327 20.20 -3.54 10.45
CA VAL A 327 20.08 -3.65 8.99
C VAL A 327 21.06 -2.72 8.32
N GLU A 328 21.71 -3.25 7.28
CA GLU A 328 22.56 -2.51 6.37
C GLU A 328 22.15 -2.82 4.93
N MET A 329 22.25 -1.82 4.05
CA MET A 329 22.11 -2.01 2.61
C MET A 329 23.51 -2.17 2.03
N ARG A 330 23.78 -3.29 1.35
CA ARG A 330 25.06 -3.59 0.70
C ARG A 330 24.94 -3.58 -0.82
N PRO A 331 26.05 -3.28 -1.53
CA PRO A 331 26.10 -3.42 -2.98
C PRO A 331 25.69 -4.82 -3.44
N ASN A 332 24.98 -4.88 -4.55
CA ASN A 332 24.56 -6.14 -5.15
C ASN A 332 25.76 -6.95 -5.63
N THR A 333 25.62 -8.27 -5.65
CA THR A 333 26.71 -9.14 -6.09
C THR A 333 26.99 -8.90 -7.58
N GLY A 334 28.23 -8.50 -7.90
CA GLY A 334 28.64 -8.17 -9.27
C GLY A 334 28.07 -6.86 -9.82
N GLY A 335 27.45 -6.02 -8.98
CA GLY A 335 27.01 -4.69 -9.38
C GLY A 335 28.20 -3.75 -9.67
N PRO A 336 28.04 -2.75 -10.55
CA PRO A 336 29.06 -1.75 -10.83
C PRO A 336 29.27 -0.82 -9.63
N ALA A 337 30.47 -0.24 -9.52
CA ALA A 337 30.86 0.58 -8.37
C ALA A 337 30.03 1.86 -8.15
N GLY A 338 29.34 2.34 -9.20
CA GLY A 338 28.48 3.53 -9.14
C GLY A 338 27.02 3.26 -8.76
N ALA A 339 26.62 2.01 -8.57
CA ALA A 339 25.26 1.67 -8.15
C ALA A 339 25.05 1.93 -6.66
N LEU A 340 23.84 2.37 -6.29
CA LEU A 340 23.42 2.36 -4.89
C LEU A 340 23.30 0.93 -4.37
N PRO A 341 23.44 0.71 -3.05
CA PRO A 341 23.31 -0.62 -2.48
C PRO A 341 21.84 -1.04 -2.33
N TYR A 342 21.43 -2.14 -2.97
CA TYR A 342 20.04 -2.65 -2.89
C TYR A 342 19.89 -3.97 -2.11
N THR A 343 20.98 -4.61 -1.69
CA THR A 343 20.91 -5.88 -0.94
C THR A 343 20.75 -5.61 0.54
N ALA A 344 19.61 -5.98 1.13
CA ALA A 344 19.44 -5.90 2.59
C ALA A 344 20.20 -7.03 3.30
N VAL A 345 20.93 -6.68 4.35
CA VAL A 345 21.50 -7.63 5.31
C VAL A 345 20.90 -7.36 6.69
N VAL A 346 20.07 -8.28 7.16
CA VAL A 346 19.30 -8.14 8.40
C VAL A 346 19.84 -9.10 9.44
N ASN A 347 20.28 -8.58 10.58
CA ASN A 347 20.89 -9.34 11.67
C ASN A 347 21.97 -10.32 11.12
N HIS A 348 22.84 -9.78 10.24
CA HIS A 348 23.92 -10.47 9.53
C HIS A 348 23.52 -11.49 8.45
N ARG A 349 22.23 -11.59 8.08
CA ARG A 349 21.76 -12.50 7.03
C ARG A 349 21.30 -11.69 5.81
N PRO A 350 21.86 -11.94 4.61
CA PRO A 350 21.38 -11.29 3.39
C PRO A 350 19.97 -11.77 3.03
N MET A 351 19.17 -10.89 2.46
CA MET A 351 17.84 -11.22 1.98
C MET A 351 17.49 -10.46 0.70
N GLU A 352 16.76 -11.15 -0.18
CA GLU A 352 16.09 -10.55 -1.32
C GLU A 352 14.90 -9.71 -0.83
N LEU A 353 14.74 -8.50 -1.38
CA LEU A 353 13.63 -7.61 -1.12
C LEU A 353 12.56 -7.78 -2.20
N ILE A 354 11.73 -8.80 -2.03
CA ILE A 354 10.52 -9.03 -2.84
C ILE A 354 9.32 -8.36 -2.17
N GLY A 355 8.48 -7.66 -2.93
CA GLY A 355 7.43 -6.87 -2.32
C GLY A 355 6.51 -6.16 -3.30
N TRP A 356 5.79 -5.14 -2.84
CA TRP A 356 4.86 -4.41 -3.69
C TRP A 356 4.95 -2.90 -3.51
N ASN A 357 4.63 -2.16 -4.56
CA ASN A 357 4.31 -0.74 -4.44
C ASN A 357 2.93 -0.58 -3.79
N TRP A 358 2.87 0.32 -2.82
CA TRP A 358 1.69 0.66 -2.05
C TRP A 358 1.21 2.06 -2.41
N ALA A 359 -0.01 2.11 -2.94
CA ALA A 359 -0.82 3.33 -3.00
C ALA A 359 -1.83 3.31 -1.85
N PRO A 360 -2.31 4.47 -1.38
CA PRO A 360 -3.32 4.54 -0.31
C PRO A 360 -4.53 3.64 -0.59
N ALA A 361 -5.10 3.04 0.45
CA ALA A 361 -6.22 2.11 0.30
C ALA A 361 -7.50 2.75 -0.29
N ASP A 362 -7.59 4.07 -0.30
CA ASP A 362 -8.67 4.84 -0.91
C ASP A 362 -8.20 6.27 -1.27
N ALA A 363 -8.78 6.85 -2.33
CA ALA A 363 -8.52 8.22 -2.75
C ALA A 363 -9.09 9.25 -1.75
N LEU A 364 -10.21 8.91 -1.10
CA LEU A 364 -10.80 9.69 -0.02
C LEU A 364 -10.29 9.16 1.33
N TYR A 365 -9.06 9.51 1.67
CA TYR A 365 -8.35 8.87 2.78
C TYR A 365 -8.88 9.15 4.19
N GLY A 366 -9.73 10.16 4.38
CA GLY A 366 -10.53 10.30 5.61
C GLY A 366 -11.63 9.23 5.76
N GLU A 367 -11.97 8.50 4.68
CA GLU A 367 -12.97 7.42 4.64
C GLU A 367 -12.34 6.02 4.74
N ILE A 368 -11.01 5.91 4.79
CA ILE A 368 -10.33 4.61 4.87
C ILE A 368 -10.73 3.91 6.16
N ASP A 369 -11.27 2.70 6.01
CA ASP A 369 -11.44 1.78 7.12
C ASP A 369 -10.09 1.12 7.46
N GLN A 370 -9.70 1.22 8.74
CA GLN A 370 -8.51 0.58 9.26
C GLN A 370 -8.48 -0.92 8.99
N SER A 371 -9.64 -1.58 9.03
CA SER A 371 -9.71 -3.03 8.78
C SER A 371 -9.33 -3.38 7.33
N LYS A 372 -9.55 -2.48 6.37
CA LYS A 372 -9.11 -2.63 4.96
C LYS A 372 -7.59 -2.55 4.87
N VAL A 373 -6.96 -1.60 5.56
CA VAL A 373 -5.49 -1.47 5.58
C VAL A 373 -4.84 -2.74 6.15
N GLU A 374 -5.33 -3.23 7.28
CA GLU A 374 -4.83 -4.46 7.90
C GLU A 374 -5.04 -5.69 6.99
N HIS A 375 -6.19 -5.76 6.32
CA HIS A 375 -6.49 -6.82 5.36
C HIS A 375 -5.51 -6.83 4.18
N LEU A 376 -5.22 -5.67 3.59
CA LEU A 376 -4.26 -5.56 2.48
C LEU A 376 -2.83 -5.90 2.91
N ILE A 377 -2.42 -5.48 4.11
CA ILE A 377 -1.10 -5.81 4.69
C ILE A 377 -0.99 -7.31 4.95
N ASP A 378 -2.03 -7.94 5.49
CA ASP A 378 -2.06 -9.38 5.67
C ASP A 378 -2.00 -10.13 4.33
N LEU A 379 -2.70 -9.67 3.30
CA LEU A 379 -2.59 -10.23 1.95
C LEU A 379 -1.15 -10.10 1.40
N ALA A 380 -0.48 -8.96 1.58
CA ALA A 380 0.92 -8.83 1.20
C ALA A 380 1.82 -9.82 1.96
N ALA A 381 1.63 -9.97 3.28
CA ALA A 381 2.39 -10.92 4.07
C ALA A 381 2.11 -12.39 3.69
N ARG A 382 0.87 -12.72 3.31
CA ARG A 382 0.46 -14.06 2.85
C ARG A 382 1.07 -14.42 1.51
N CYS A 383 1.24 -13.45 0.60
CA CYS A 383 1.86 -13.73 -0.70
C CYS A 383 3.38 -13.94 -0.60
N GLY A 384 3.99 -13.80 0.58
CA GLY A 384 5.44 -13.93 0.76
C GLY A 384 6.23 -12.64 0.55
N ALA A 385 5.56 -11.49 0.42
CA ALA A 385 6.24 -10.19 0.38
C ALA A 385 7.06 -9.96 1.67
N ARG A 386 8.11 -9.17 1.52
CA ARG A 386 9.04 -8.77 2.59
C ARG A 386 9.14 -7.25 2.71
N ILE A 387 8.71 -6.51 1.69
CA ILE A 387 8.75 -5.04 1.66
C ILE A 387 7.50 -4.46 1.01
N LEU A 388 7.06 -3.29 1.48
CA LEU A 388 6.13 -2.40 0.80
C LEU A 388 6.82 -1.06 0.53
N ARG A 389 6.78 -0.59 -0.72
CA ARG A 389 7.22 0.76 -1.10
C ARG A 389 6.01 1.69 -1.05
N VAL A 390 5.95 2.57 -0.04
CA VAL A 390 4.91 3.60 0.07
C VAL A 390 5.25 4.71 -0.93
N TRP A 391 4.48 4.75 -2.00
CA TRP A 391 4.74 5.57 -3.18
C TRP A 391 4.51 7.07 -2.95
N GLY A 392 5.40 7.90 -3.47
CA GLY A 392 5.52 9.33 -3.17
C GLY A 392 4.44 10.26 -3.74
N GLY A 393 3.57 9.82 -4.66
CA GLY A 393 2.42 10.66 -5.07
C GLY A 393 1.17 10.43 -4.21
N GLY A 394 1.25 9.56 -3.21
CA GLY A 394 0.16 9.17 -2.33
C GLY A 394 0.25 9.86 -0.97
N LEU A 395 -0.06 9.10 0.08
CA LEU A 395 0.05 9.54 1.47
C LEU A 395 1.34 9.00 2.08
N ILE A 396 1.94 9.80 2.95
CA ILE A 396 2.70 9.22 4.07
C ILE A 396 1.66 8.55 4.96
N GLU A 397 1.78 7.23 5.06
CA GLU A 397 0.74 6.39 5.61
C GLU A 397 0.49 6.64 7.10
N THR A 398 -0.60 6.03 7.58
CA THR A 398 -1.03 6.13 8.98
C THR A 398 -0.13 5.38 9.95
N GLU A 399 -0.06 5.81 11.22
CA GLU A 399 0.62 5.05 12.29
C GLU A 399 0.18 3.58 12.28
N GLN A 400 -1.12 3.36 12.11
CA GLN A 400 -1.71 2.03 12.10
C GLN A 400 -1.24 1.15 10.92
N PHE A 401 -0.87 1.75 9.78
CA PHE A 401 -0.25 1.02 8.66
C PHE A 401 1.14 0.50 9.05
N TYR A 402 1.98 1.31 9.67
CA TYR A 402 3.32 0.87 10.09
C TYR A 402 3.23 -0.12 11.24
N ASP A 403 2.32 0.07 12.20
CA ASP A 403 2.06 -0.89 13.27
C ASP A 403 1.66 -2.27 12.71
N ALA A 404 0.84 -2.29 11.67
CA ALA A 404 0.45 -3.52 11.00
C ALA A 404 1.64 -4.15 10.24
N CYS A 405 2.49 -3.35 9.59
CA CYS A 405 3.74 -3.81 8.98
C CYS A 405 4.73 -4.38 10.01
N ASP A 406 4.87 -3.73 11.17
CA ASP A 406 5.71 -4.16 12.30
C ASP A 406 5.30 -5.55 12.79
N ARG A 407 3.99 -5.79 12.94
CA ARG A 407 3.43 -7.09 13.33
C ARG A 407 3.57 -8.14 12.22
N ALA A 408 3.38 -7.73 10.96
CA ALA A 408 3.43 -8.64 9.81
C ALA A 408 4.87 -9.03 9.41
N GLY A 409 5.88 -8.27 9.85
CA GLY A 409 7.27 -8.46 9.44
C GLY A 409 7.55 -7.94 8.04
N LEU A 410 6.76 -6.95 7.57
CA LEU A 410 6.96 -6.32 6.27
C LEU A 410 7.79 -5.06 6.45
N PHE A 411 8.92 -4.97 5.75
CA PHE A 411 9.66 -3.72 5.67
C PHE A 411 8.87 -2.65 4.94
N VAL A 412 9.15 -1.39 5.25
CA VAL A 412 8.59 -0.22 4.59
C VAL A 412 9.72 0.62 4.01
N TRP A 413 9.66 0.87 2.71
CA TRP A 413 10.35 1.98 2.07
C TRP A 413 9.36 3.15 2.01
N GLN A 414 9.62 4.21 2.79
CA GLN A 414 8.76 5.39 2.84
C GLN A 414 9.30 6.49 1.93
N GLU A 415 8.60 6.82 0.84
CA GLU A 415 8.89 8.04 0.08
C GLU A 415 8.25 9.28 0.72
N PHE A 416 8.91 10.43 0.62
CA PHE A 416 8.23 11.72 0.85
C PHE A 416 7.19 11.97 -0.25
N SER A 417 6.20 12.84 0.03
CA SER A 417 5.09 13.14 -0.88
C SER A 417 5.51 13.95 -2.13
N GLN A 418 6.46 13.42 -2.91
CA GLN A 418 6.92 13.93 -4.19
C GLN A 418 6.78 12.87 -5.30
N SER A 419 6.36 13.31 -6.48
CA SER A 419 6.25 12.46 -7.67
C SER A 419 6.48 13.23 -8.97
N SER A 420 6.73 12.51 -10.07
CA SER A 420 6.82 13.01 -11.45
C SER A 420 5.53 13.69 -11.93
N SER A 421 5.60 14.41 -13.05
CA SER A 421 4.42 14.98 -13.72
C SER A 421 4.47 14.81 -15.24
N GLY A 422 5.28 13.89 -15.76
CA GLY A 422 5.29 13.54 -17.19
C GLY A 422 5.89 14.60 -18.13
N MET A 423 5.41 15.85 -18.15
CA MET A 423 5.97 16.89 -19.02
C MET A 423 7.27 17.48 -18.47
N GLN A 424 7.42 17.48 -17.13
CA GLN A 424 8.63 17.85 -16.40
C GLN A 424 8.55 17.24 -15.01
N SER A 425 9.63 16.59 -14.56
CA SER A 425 9.61 15.76 -13.35
C SER A 425 10.57 16.22 -12.24
N ALA A 426 11.36 17.27 -12.44
CA ALA A 426 12.22 17.81 -11.39
C ALA A 426 11.43 18.69 -10.39
N PRO A 427 11.64 18.53 -9.07
CA PRO A 427 11.01 19.34 -8.04
C PRO A 427 11.24 20.85 -8.17
N SER A 428 10.33 21.63 -7.58
CA SER A 428 10.50 23.08 -7.48
C SER A 428 11.77 23.45 -6.71
N THR A 429 12.49 24.46 -7.20
CA THR A 429 13.70 25.00 -6.54
C THR A 429 13.41 26.25 -5.71
N SER A 430 12.14 26.65 -5.59
CA SER A 430 11.79 27.84 -4.82
C SER A 430 12.19 27.70 -3.34
N PRO A 431 12.80 28.73 -2.71
CA PRO A 431 13.23 28.63 -1.31
C PRO A 431 12.10 28.27 -0.35
N GLY A 432 10.88 28.78 -0.60
CA GLY A 432 9.71 28.47 0.20
C GLY A 432 9.28 27.00 0.13
N PHE A 433 9.35 26.38 -1.05
CA PHE A 433 9.06 24.95 -1.20
C PHE A 433 10.14 24.08 -0.53
N VAL A 434 11.42 24.43 -0.70
CA VAL A 434 12.52 23.68 -0.06
C VAL A 434 12.43 23.73 1.46
N GLU A 435 12.09 24.87 2.07
CA GLU A 435 11.88 24.93 3.52
C GLU A 435 10.60 24.17 3.93
N HIS A 436 9.53 24.23 3.14
CA HIS A 436 8.32 23.45 3.38
C HIS A 436 8.61 21.94 3.48
N LEU A 437 9.47 21.41 2.60
CA LEU A 437 9.95 20.01 2.66
C LEU A 437 10.66 19.70 3.98
N ARG A 438 11.55 20.59 4.44
CA ARG A 438 12.27 20.40 5.71
C ARG A 438 11.31 20.40 6.88
N GLU A 439 10.38 21.34 6.89
CA GLU A 439 9.40 21.45 7.97
C GLU A 439 8.48 20.22 8.03
N GLU A 440 8.06 19.67 6.88
CA GLU A 440 7.31 18.42 6.86
C GLU A 440 8.15 17.25 7.38
N ALA A 441 9.40 17.13 6.93
CA ALA A 441 10.30 16.09 7.43
C ALA A 441 10.51 16.17 8.96
N ARG A 442 10.54 17.37 9.54
CA ARG A 442 10.59 17.58 11.01
C ARG A 442 9.39 17.02 11.76
N VAL A 443 8.24 16.91 11.10
CA VAL A 443 7.01 16.33 11.67
C VAL A 443 6.97 14.82 11.41
N VAL A 444 7.19 14.43 10.16
CA VAL A 444 7.00 13.05 9.70
C VAL A 444 8.09 12.12 10.22
N VAL A 445 9.36 12.45 10.02
CA VAL A 445 10.46 11.52 10.27
C VAL A 445 10.46 11.03 11.73
N PRO A 446 10.42 11.92 12.75
CA PRO A 446 10.52 11.48 14.14
C PRO A 446 9.38 10.54 14.55
N SER A 447 8.17 10.78 14.05
CA SER A 447 7.00 9.97 14.36
C SER A 447 7.15 8.51 13.92
N ARG A 448 7.89 8.24 12.83
CA ARG A 448 8.05 6.89 12.28
C ARG A 448 9.29 6.13 12.74
N THR A 449 10.22 6.79 13.43
CA THR A 449 11.53 6.19 13.77
C THR A 449 11.47 5.01 14.75
N HIS A 450 10.35 4.85 15.46
CA HIS A 450 10.14 3.76 16.40
C HIS A 450 9.77 2.43 15.73
N HIS A 451 9.26 2.47 14.50
CA HIS A 451 8.84 1.27 13.76
C HIS A 451 10.04 0.44 13.30
N PRO A 452 10.19 -0.82 13.75
CA PRO A 452 11.18 -1.72 13.17
C PRO A 452 10.94 -1.98 11.67
N ALA A 453 9.71 -1.91 11.17
CA ALA A 453 9.41 -2.08 9.75
C ALA A 453 10.05 -1.01 8.86
N LEU A 454 10.28 0.23 9.33
CA LEU A 454 10.83 1.29 8.50
C LEU A 454 12.26 0.98 8.03
N LEU A 455 12.45 0.55 6.79
CA LEU A 455 13.75 0.14 6.26
C LEU A 455 14.55 1.33 5.74
N MET A 456 13.92 2.19 4.94
CA MET A 456 14.58 3.29 4.25
C MET A 456 13.62 4.45 3.95
N TRP A 457 14.19 5.64 3.78
CA TRP A 457 13.49 6.84 3.31
C TRP A 457 13.80 7.09 1.83
N GLY A 458 12.80 7.51 1.07
CA GLY A 458 12.91 7.90 -0.34
C GLY A 458 12.55 9.35 -0.57
N GLY A 459 13.25 10.06 -1.46
CA GLY A 459 12.95 11.47 -1.75
C GLY A 459 11.70 11.71 -2.58
N GLY A 460 11.32 10.75 -3.43
CA GLY A 460 10.10 10.80 -4.24
C GLY A 460 10.13 9.83 -5.43
N ASN A 461 9.00 9.77 -6.16
CA ASN A 461 8.81 8.90 -7.31
C ASN A 461 9.21 9.59 -8.63
N GLU A 462 10.05 8.92 -9.43
CA GLU A 462 10.37 9.25 -10.82
C GLU A 462 10.84 10.69 -11.07
N LEU A 463 11.57 11.25 -10.10
CA LEU A 463 12.10 12.60 -10.22
C LEU A 463 13.31 12.59 -11.17
N GLU A 464 13.15 13.18 -12.34
CA GLU A 464 14.19 13.23 -13.38
C GLU A 464 14.28 14.59 -14.08
N ASP A 465 15.39 14.79 -14.77
CA ASP A 465 15.63 15.89 -15.72
C ASP A 465 16.16 15.32 -17.06
N ASP A 466 16.57 16.19 -17.98
CA ASP A 466 17.10 15.80 -19.30
C ASP A 466 18.37 14.92 -19.24
N HIS A 467 19.01 14.79 -18.08
CA HIS A 467 20.17 13.95 -17.82
C HIS A 467 19.83 12.63 -17.09
N GLY A 468 18.53 12.33 -16.92
CA GLY A 468 18.03 11.12 -16.26
C GLY A 468 17.72 11.30 -14.77
N PRO A 469 17.50 10.20 -14.05
CA PRO A 469 17.00 10.25 -12.67
C PRO A 469 17.83 11.12 -11.74
N LEU A 470 17.18 11.95 -10.93
CA LEU A 470 17.82 12.94 -10.08
C LEU A 470 18.51 12.34 -8.86
N ASN A 471 19.47 13.10 -8.34
CA ASN A 471 20.04 12.87 -7.01
C ASN A 471 20.29 14.23 -6.34
N GLU A 472 20.86 14.21 -5.14
CA GLU A 472 21.11 15.39 -4.32
C GLU A 472 22.03 16.39 -5.01
N THR A 473 23.01 15.94 -5.81
CA THR A 473 23.92 16.85 -6.52
C THR A 473 23.22 17.72 -7.57
N ARG A 474 22.03 17.31 -8.03
CA ARG A 474 21.24 18.02 -9.06
C ARG A 474 19.89 18.53 -8.53
N SER A 475 19.54 18.26 -7.28
CA SER A 475 18.26 18.70 -6.70
C SER A 475 18.40 19.25 -5.29
N LEU A 476 18.01 20.53 -5.13
CA LEU A 476 17.98 21.22 -3.84
C LEU A 476 16.92 20.61 -2.90
N ALA A 477 15.79 20.17 -3.44
CA ALA A 477 14.72 19.50 -2.70
C ALA A 477 15.23 18.18 -2.09
N LEU A 478 15.89 17.35 -2.91
CA LEU A 478 16.44 16.06 -2.45
C LEU A 478 17.58 16.24 -1.46
N THR A 479 18.47 17.21 -1.68
CA THR A 479 19.51 17.57 -0.71
C THR A 479 18.88 17.96 0.63
N ALA A 480 17.84 18.79 0.61
CA ALA A 480 17.20 19.27 1.81
C ALA A 480 16.56 18.15 2.63
N LEU A 481 15.82 17.26 1.97
CA LEU A 481 15.22 16.08 2.60
C LEU A 481 16.29 15.13 3.15
N ARG A 482 17.32 14.80 2.36
CA ARG A 482 18.42 13.92 2.78
C ARG A 482 19.10 14.45 4.05
N ASP A 483 19.46 15.74 4.06
CA ASP A 483 20.11 16.37 5.22
C ASP A 483 19.21 16.35 6.46
N GLU A 484 17.91 16.59 6.27
CA GLU A 484 16.94 16.60 7.38
C GLU A 484 16.71 15.19 7.93
N VAL A 485 16.59 14.17 7.07
CA VAL A 485 16.51 12.75 7.45
C VAL A 485 17.77 12.32 8.19
N ALA A 486 18.96 12.63 7.68
CA ALA A 486 20.22 12.28 8.33
C ALA A 486 20.34 12.89 9.74
N ARG A 487 19.74 14.06 9.96
CA ARG A 487 19.67 14.72 11.27
C ARG A 487 18.64 14.08 12.21
N LEU A 488 17.51 13.63 11.67
CA LEU A 488 16.35 13.17 12.46
C LEU A 488 16.33 11.65 12.71
N ASP A 489 16.86 10.85 11.80
CA ASP A 489 16.92 9.39 11.87
C ASP A 489 18.31 8.89 11.39
N PRO A 490 19.38 9.21 12.14
CA PRO A 490 20.75 8.96 11.71
C PRO A 490 21.00 7.46 11.48
N GLY A 491 21.64 7.16 10.35
CA GLY A 491 22.00 5.79 9.95
C GLY A 491 20.92 5.05 9.16
N ARG A 492 19.69 5.59 9.03
CA ARG A 492 18.68 5.02 8.13
C ARG A 492 19.13 5.16 6.68
N HIS A 493 18.89 4.14 5.86
CA HIS A 493 19.20 4.19 4.44
C HIS A 493 18.34 5.23 3.72
N TRP A 494 18.91 5.90 2.73
CA TRP A 494 18.29 6.97 1.95
C TRP A 494 18.40 6.67 0.45
N VAL A 495 17.28 6.83 -0.25
CA VAL A 495 17.17 6.70 -1.70
C VAL A 495 16.70 8.04 -2.30
N PRO A 496 17.46 8.71 -3.17
CA PRO A 496 17.10 10.07 -3.61
C PRO A 496 15.79 10.12 -4.41
N THR A 497 15.60 9.17 -5.32
CA THR A 497 14.39 8.97 -6.14
C THR A 497 14.38 7.53 -6.64
N SER A 498 13.23 7.01 -7.03
CA SER A 498 13.11 5.72 -7.72
C SER A 498 12.40 5.91 -9.07
N PRO A 499 12.99 5.50 -10.21
CA PRO A 499 14.22 4.73 -10.32
C PRO A 499 15.45 5.60 -9.98
N THR A 500 16.49 5.04 -9.36
CA THR A 500 17.72 5.82 -9.06
C THR A 500 18.64 6.01 -10.26
N GLY A 501 18.44 5.25 -11.33
CA GLY A 501 19.27 5.31 -12.54
C GLY A 501 20.71 4.74 -12.37
N PRO A 502 21.55 4.87 -13.42
CA PRO A 502 21.56 5.99 -14.38
C PRO A 502 20.55 5.92 -15.53
N VAL A 503 19.97 4.76 -15.85
CA VAL A 503 18.87 4.66 -16.82
C VAL A 503 17.54 4.49 -16.12
N PHE A 504 16.49 5.09 -16.69
CA PHE A 504 15.15 5.04 -16.10
C PHE A 504 14.45 3.71 -16.41
N HIS A 505 14.38 3.35 -17.69
CA HIS A 505 13.45 2.30 -18.15
C HIS A 505 14.11 0.94 -18.39
N ASN A 506 13.41 -0.13 -18.00
CA ASN A 506 13.70 -1.50 -18.42
C ASN A 506 13.13 -1.81 -19.80
N ARG A 507 13.98 -1.66 -20.82
CA ARG A 507 13.61 -1.81 -22.23
C ARG A 507 14.75 -2.49 -22.99
N LEU A 508 14.39 -3.28 -24.01
CA LEU A 508 15.37 -4.00 -24.84
C LEU A 508 16.40 -3.07 -25.48
N ASP A 509 15.95 -1.95 -26.07
CA ASP A 509 16.82 -0.97 -26.71
C ASP A 509 17.82 -0.31 -25.74
N VAL A 510 17.46 -0.21 -24.46
CA VAL A 510 18.35 0.30 -23.41
C VAL A 510 19.31 -0.79 -22.95
N ILE A 511 18.81 -2.01 -22.73
CA ILE A 511 19.63 -3.17 -22.30
C ILE A 511 20.71 -3.48 -23.32
N ASP A 512 20.41 -3.44 -24.61
CA ASP A 512 21.36 -3.76 -25.68
C ASP A 512 22.56 -2.78 -25.70
N VAL A 513 22.33 -1.52 -25.34
CA VAL A 513 23.34 -0.47 -25.42
C VAL A 513 24.05 -0.25 -24.08
N ARG A 514 23.32 -0.34 -22.96
CA ARG A 514 23.81 -0.01 -21.60
C ARG A 514 23.37 -1.04 -20.56
N PRO A 515 23.77 -2.32 -20.70
CA PRO A 515 23.30 -3.40 -19.83
C PRO A 515 23.75 -3.25 -18.37
N ASP A 516 24.91 -2.66 -18.13
CA ASP A 516 25.47 -2.47 -16.77
C ASP A 516 24.92 -1.23 -16.06
N ASP A 517 24.24 -0.34 -16.78
CA ASP A 517 23.63 0.88 -16.23
C ASP A 517 22.22 0.62 -15.65
N MET A 518 21.71 -0.60 -15.81
CA MET A 518 20.42 -1.06 -15.29
C MET A 518 20.50 -1.28 -13.77
N HIS A 519 20.63 -0.19 -13.01
CA HIS A 519 20.68 -0.26 -11.55
C HIS A 519 19.27 -0.45 -10.98
N ASP A 520 18.63 0.65 -10.57
CA ASP A 520 17.21 0.72 -10.25
C ASP A 520 16.46 1.27 -11.48
N VAL A 521 15.45 0.55 -11.95
CA VAL A 521 14.73 0.83 -13.20
C VAL A 521 13.22 0.64 -13.03
N HIS A 522 12.46 1.31 -13.89
CA HIS A 522 11.01 1.24 -13.96
C HIS A 522 10.51 0.65 -15.28
N GLY A 523 9.30 0.08 -15.25
CA GLY A 523 8.53 -0.40 -16.39
C GLY A 523 9.03 -1.71 -16.99
N PRO A 524 8.41 -2.19 -18.08
CA PRO A 524 7.11 -1.73 -18.57
C PRO A 524 6.00 -2.00 -17.55
N TRP A 525 4.89 -1.28 -17.68
CA TRP A 525 3.68 -1.48 -16.87
C TRP A 525 2.58 -2.23 -17.63
N GLU A 526 2.78 -2.46 -18.93
CA GLU A 526 1.84 -3.14 -19.81
C GLU A 526 2.38 -4.50 -20.31
N HIS A 527 1.49 -5.45 -20.64
CA HIS A 527 1.88 -6.69 -21.30
C HIS A 527 2.47 -6.42 -22.69
N GLN A 528 3.67 -6.92 -22.97
CA GLN A 528 4.38 -6.63 -24.23
C GLN A 528 4.01 -7.60 -25.38
N GLY A 529 2.98 -8.43 -25.20
CA GLY A 529 2.55 -9.46 -26.16
C GLY A 529 3.23 -10.82 -25.95
N LEU A 530 2.86 -11.81 -26.75
CA LEU A 530 3.15 -13.23 -26.49
C LEU A 530 4.63 -13.65 -26.69
N GLU A 531 5.50 -12.77 -27.19
CA GLU A 531 6.92 -13.04 -27.44
C GLU A 531 7.83 -11.93 -26.88
N ALA A 532 7.53 -10.67 -27.17
CA ALA A 532 8.40 -9.55 -26.73
C ALA A 532 8.44 -9.40 -25.20
N HIS A 533 7.37 -9.78 -24.49
CA HIS A 533 7.35 -9.82 -23.03
C HIS A 533 8.44 -10.75 -22.49
N TYR A 534 8.44 -11.99 -22.98
CA TYR A 534 9.39 -13.02 -22.58
C TYR A 534 10.82 -12.67 -22.98
N THR A 535 10.99 -12.13 -24.19
CA THR A 535 12.29 -11.67 -24.70
C THR A 535 12.89 -10.60 -23.79
N LEU A 536 12.11 -9.59 -23.39
CA LEU A 536 12.54 -8.51 -22.50
C LEU A 536 13.01 -9.06 -21.15
N TYR A 537 12.15 -9.83 -20.47
CA TYR A 537 12.45 -10.32 -19.13
C TYR A 537 13.58 -11.37 -19.11
N ASN A 538 13.75 -12.14 -20.20
CA ASN A 538 14.89 -13.05 -20.35
C ASN A 538 16.23 -12.32 -20.50
N GLN A 539 16.22 -11.07 -20.95
CA GLN A 539 17.42 -10.25 -21.14
C GLN A 539 17.65 -9.24 -20.00
N GLY A 540 16.70 -9.13 -19.05
CA GLY A 540 16.73 -8.16 -17.96
C GLY A 540 18.05 -8.13 -17.19
N ARG A 541 18.54 -6.92 -16.87
CA ARG A 541 19.82 -6.69 -16.18
C ARG A 541 19.73 -5.92 -14.86
N ALA A 542 18.51 -5.54 -14.46
CA ALA A 542 18.23 -4.73 -13.28
C ALA A 542 18.89 -5.29 -12.01
N LEU A 543 19.51 -4.41 -11.20
CA LEU A 543 19.94 -4.71 -9.83
C LEU A 543 18.78 -4.56 -8.83
N ALA A 544 17.90 -3.60 -9.11
CA ALA A 544 16.63 -3.37 -8.46
C ALA A 544 15.59 -3.08 -9.55
N HIS A 545 14.46 -3.77 -9.49
CA HIS A 545 13.31 -3.52 -10.36
C HIS A 545 12.17 -3.09 -9.45
N THR A 546 12.14 -1.80 -9.14
CA THR A 546 11.34 -1.22 -8.05
C THR A 546 9.95 -0.81 -8.49
N GLU A 547 9.70 -0.81 -9.80
CA GLU A 547 8.38 -0.56 -10.36
C GLU A 547 8.24 -1.19 -11.75
N PHE A 548 7.26 -2.07 -11.93
CA PHE A 548 6.88 -2.66 -13.22
C PHE A 548 5.55 -3.37 -13.07
N GLY A 549 4.82 -3.59 -14.14
CA GLY A 549 3.46 -4.10 -14.03
C GLY A 549 2.99 -4.84 -15.25
N VAL A 550 1.81 -5.44 -15.08
CA VAL A 550 0.94 -5.86 -16.16
C VAL A 550 -0.47 -5.47 -15.75
N GLU A 551 -1.21 -4.91 -16.69
CA GLU A 551 -2.59 -4.48 -16.58
C GLU A 551 -3.58 -5.64 -16.67
N GLY A 552 -4.70 -5.53 -15.98
CA GLY A 552 -5.80 -6.48 -16.07
C GLY A 552 -7.11 -5.90 -15.56
N MET A 553 -8.23 -6.41 -16.09
CA MET A 553 -9.56 -5.96 -15.65
C MET A 553 -9.84 -6.30 -14.17
N ALA A 554 -10.68 -5.50 -13.52
CA ALA A 554 -11.17 -5.76 -12.17
C ALA A 554 -11.91 -7.11 -12.04
N ASN A 555 -12.00 -7.63 -10.81
CA ASN A 555 -12.80 -8.84 -10.56
C ASN A 555 -14.26 -8.60 -10.92
N ARG A 556 -14.95 -9.68 -11.28
CA ARG A 556 -16.33 -9.65 -11.80
C ARG A 556 -17.29 -8.90 -10.87
N ARG A 557 -17.15 -9.06 -9.56
CA ARG A 557 -17.99 -8.45 -8.52
C ARG A 557 -17.87 -6.94 -8.53
N LEU A 558 -16.66 -6.41 -8.41
CA LEU A 558 -16.37 -4.98 -8.49
C LEU A 558 -16.73 -4.42 -9.88
N TRP A 559 -16.25 -5.04 -10.95
CA TRP A 559 -16.52 -4.57 -12.31
C TRP A 559 -18.02 -4.34 -12.59
N ARG A 560 -18.88 -5.25 -12.12
CA ARG A 560 -20.33 -5.14 -12.29
C ARG A 560 -20.97 -4.00 -11.49
N SER A 561 -20.41 -3.61 -10.35
CA SER A 561 -20.88 -2.46 -9.57
C SER A 561 -20.39 -1.14 -10.14
N LEU A 562 -19.22 -1.12 -10.79
CA LEU A 562 -18.66 0.10 -11.39
C LEU A 562 -19.28 0.44 -12.75
N VAL A 563 -19.51 -0.57 -13.60
CA VAL A 563 -19.92 -0.37 -15.00
C VAL A 563 -21.38 -0.78 -15.21
N PRO A 564 -22.29 0.19 -15.47
CA PRO A 564 -23.69 -0.09 -15.77
C PRO A 564 -23.84 -1.08 -16.92
N ALA A 565 -24.88 -1.91 -16.89
CA ALA A 565 -25.04 -3.01 -17.85
C ALA A 565 -25.00 -2.56 -19.33
N ALA A 566 -25.55 -1.39 -19.64
CA ALA A 566 -25.55 -0.82 -20.99
C ALA A 566 -24.17 -0.36 -21.47
N ASP A 567 -23.26 -0.06 -20.55
CA ASP A 567 -21.92 0.49 -20.83
C ASP A 567 -20.82 -0.57 -20.73
N ARG A 568 -21.16 -1.85 -20.58
CA ARG A 568 -20.18 -2.95 -20.42
C ARG A 568 -19.49 -3.34 -21.73
N TRP A 569 -20.01 -2.92 -22.88
CA TRP A 569 -19.45 -3.24 -24.18
C TRP A 569 -19.52 -2.04 -25.13
N PRO A 570 -18.47 -1.75 -25.91
CA PRO A 570 -17.15 -2.38 -25.92
C PRO A 570 -16.33 -2.06 -24.65
N THR A 571 -15.28 -2.84 -24.37
CA THR A 571 -14.42 -2.68 -23.18
C THR A 571 -13.22 -1.75 -23.40
N GLY A 572 -13.03 -1.27 -24.63
CA GLY A 572 -11.89 -0.43 -25.03
C GLY A 572 -12.02 1.03 -24.62
N ARG A 573 -10.99 1.82 -24.98
CA ARG A 573 -10.89 3.27 -24.69
C ARG A 573 -11.90 4.14 -25.45
N ASP A 574 -12.53 3.58 -26.49
CA ASP A 574 -13.63 4.19 -27.24
C ASP A 574 -14.91 4.30 -26.40
N ASN A 575 -15.07 3.42 -25.40
CA ASN A 575 -16.12 3.52 -24.42
C ASN A 575 -15.78 4.57 -23.34
N PRO A 576 -16.58 5.64 -23.18
CA PRO A 576 -16.26 6.71 -22.26
C PRO A 576 -16.25 6.31 -20.78
N VAL A 577 -16.95 5.23 -20.40
CA VAL A 577 -16.92 4.70 -19.02
C VAL A 577 -15.58 4.02 -18.76
N TYR A 578 -15.14 3.11 -19.65
CA TYR A 578 -13.83 2.46 -19.51
C TYR A 578 -12.67 3.45 -19.66
N ARG A 579 -12.83 4.47 -20.49
CA ARG A 579 -11.86 5.57 -20.58
C ARG A 579 -11.72 6.31 -19.24
N HIS A 580 -12.80 6.45 -18.48
CA HIS A 580 -12.74 7.09 -17.18
C HIS A 580 -12.17 6.17 -16.09
N LEU A 581 -12.45 4.87 -16.19
CA LEU A 581 -12.08 3.84 -15.22
C LEU A 581 -10.80 3.09 -15.64
N GLY A 582 -9.72 3.83 -15.86
CA GLY A 582 -8.39 3.30 -16.19
C GLY A 582 -7.97 3.43 -17.66
N ASP A 583 -8.05 4.63 -18.25
CA ASP A 583 -7.65 4.90 -19.66
C ASP A 583 -6.25 4.35 -19.96
N TRP A 584 -5.28 4.68 -19.09
CA TRP A 584 -3.87 4.37 -19.28
C TRP A 584 -3.65 2.87 -19.37
N TRP A 585 -4.30 2.12 -18.49
CA TRP A 585 -4.15 0.68 -18.35
C TRP A 585 -5.14 -0.13 -19.20
N ASN A 586 -5.98 0.52 -20.02
CA ASN A 586 -6.90 -0.20 -20.89
C ASN A 586 -6.20 -0.65 -22.18
N ASN A 587 -5.78 -1.91 -22.18
CA ASN A 587 -5.07 -2.50 -23.31
C ASN A 587 -5.92 -3.54 -24.07
N THR A 588 -7.22 -3.26 -24.23
CA THR A 588 -8.17 -4.17 -24.91
C THR A 588 -7.66 -4.62 -26.29
N GLU A 589 -6.95 -3.76 -27.04
CA GLU A 589 -6.39 -4.08 -28.36
C GLU A 589 -5.33 -5.18 -28.29
N VAL A 590 -4.31 -5.05 -27.42
CA VAL A 590 -3.29 -6.09 -27.23
C VAL A 590 -3.91 -7.39 -26.72
N VAL A 591 -4.89 -7.30 -25.81
CA VAL A 591 -5.63 -8.47 -25.33
C VAL A 591 -6.41 -9.13 -26.47
N GLN A 592 -7.04 -8.38 -27.37
CA GLN A 592 -7.67 -8.95 -28.56
C GLN A 592 -6.64 -9.64 -29.46
N ASP A 593 -5.52 -8.99 -29.76
CA ASP A 593 -4.48 -9.53 -30.64
C ASP A 593 -3.89 -10.84 -30.10
N CYS A 594 -3.62 -10.89 -28.79
CA CYS A 594 -3.16 -12.09 -28.11
C CYS A 594 -4.15 -13.27 -28.22
N PHE A 595 -5.43 -12.99 -28.46
CA PHE A 595 -6.49 -13.99 -28.66
C PHE A 595 -7.04 -13.97 -30.10
N GLY A 596 -6.24 -13.54 -31.08
CA GLY A 596 -6.57 -13.59 -32.51
C GLY A 596 -7.78 -12.73 -32.91
N GLY A 597 -8.07 -11.69 -32.15
CA GLY A 597 -9.22 -10.81 -32.33
C GLY A 597 -10.56 -11.51 -32.13
N ARG A 598 -10.63 -12.59 -31.32
CA ARG A 598 -11.81 -13.47 -31.16
C ARG A 598 -12.63 -13.24 -29.88
N LEU A 599 -12.28 -12.28 -29.04
CA LEU A 599 -13.06 -11.95 -27.84
C LEU A 599 -14.30 -11.14 -28.24
N ARG A 600 -15.49 -11.57 -27.82
CA ARG A 600 -16.81 -11.04 -28.25
C ARG A 600 -17.68 -10.56 -27.09
N THR A 601 -17.31 -10.88 -25.86
CA THR A 601 -18.07 -10.48 -24.67
C THR A 601 -17.16 -9.82 -23.63
N PRO A 602 -17.71 -8.96 -22.74
CA PRO A 602 -16.91 -8.35 -21.69
C PRO A 602 -16.28 -9.37 -20.73
N ASP A 603 -16.98 -10.46 -20.41
CA ASP A 603 -16.45 -11.53 -19.56
C ASP A 603 -15.27 -12.27 -20.23
N GLN A 604 -15.29 -12.46 -21.56
CA GLN A 604 -14.15 -13.01 -22.29
C GLN A 604 -12.93 -12.08 -22.22
N VAL A 605 -13.11 -10.77 -22.41
CA VAL A 605 -12.02 -9.79 -22.29
C VAL A 605 -11.49 -9.72 -20.86
N ARG A 606 -12.36 -9.78 -19.85
CA ARG A 606 -11.95 -9.82 -18.44
C ARG A 606 -11.09 -11.04 -18.13
N ARG A 607 -11.52 -12.24 -18.52
CA ARG A 607 -10.75 -13.47 -18.30
C ARG A 607 -9.43 -13.46 -19.06
N ALA A 608 -9.44 -12.99 -20.31
CA ALA A 608 -8.24 -12.85 -21.14
C ALA A 608 -7.21 -11.88 -20.54
N SER A 609 -7.66 -10.69 -20.15
CA SER A 609 -6.79 -9.68 -19.54
C SER A 609 -6.25 -10.13 -18.18
N GLN A 610 -7.07 -10.70 -17.29
CA GLN A 610 -6.59 -11.23 -16.01
C GLN A 610 -5.64 -12.42 -16.18
N PHE A 611 -5.83 -13.25 -17.20
CA PHE A 611 -4.90 -14.34 -17.53
C PHE A 611 -3.54 -13.78 -17.96
N LEU A 612 -3.50 -12.84 -18.91
CA LEU A 612 -2.27 -12.19 -19.34
C LEU A 612 -1.60 -11.40 -18.20
N GLN A 613 -2.39 -10.76 -17.34
CA GLN A 613 -1.89 -10.11 -16.13
C GLN A 613 -1.18 -11.13 -15.23
N ALA A 614 -1.82 -12.26 -14.94
CA ALA A 614 -1.28 -13.26 -14.04
C ALA A 614 -0.03 -13.93 -14.59
N THR A 615 -0.05 -14.38 -15.85
CA THR A 615 1.10 -15.06 -16.45
C THR A 615 2.25 -14.11 -16.74
N GLY A 616 1.96 -12.91 -17.24
CA GLY A 616 2.96 -11.90 -17.58
C GLY A 616 3.67 -11.36 -16.34
N LEU A 617 2.91 -10.99 -15.31
CA LEU A 617 3.49 -10.41 -14.09
C LEU A 617 4.28 -11.45 -13.28
N ALA A 618 3.76 -12.68 -13.16
CA ALA A 618 4.51 -13.76 -12.53
C ALA A 618 5.81 -14.04 -13.29
N TYR A 619 5.78 -14.10 -14.62
CA TYR A 619 6.99 -14.31 -15.41
C TYR A 619 8.04 -13.21 -15.21
N ALA A 620 7.60 -11.95 -15.15
CA ALA A 620 8.47 -10.80 -14.88
C ALA A 620 9.16 -10.91 -13.52
N VAL A 621 8.39 -11.20 -12.46
CA VAL A 621 8.90 -11.43 -11.11
C VAL A 621 9.90 -12.60 -11.11
N GLU A 622 9.51 -13.76 -11.65
CA GLU A 622 10.37 -14.95 -11.67
C GLU A 622 11.67 -14.69 -12.45
N ALA A 623 11.61 -13.94 -13.55
CA ALA A 623 12.79 -13.57 -14.33
C ALA A 623 13.78 -12.72 -13.53
N ASP A 624 13.29 -11.78 -12.74
CA ASP A 624 14.12 -10.95 -11.88
C ASP A 624 14.72 -11.75 -10.72
N ARG A 625 13.90 -12.61 -10.10
CA ARG A 625 14.35 -13.49 -9.01
C ARG A 625 15.37 -14.53 -9.45
N ARG A 626 15.28 -15.04 -10.70
CA ARG A 626 16.30 -15.92 -11.29
C ARG A 626 17.70 -15.30 -11.31
N ARG A 627 17.82 -13.98 -11.13
CA ARG A 627 19.09 -13.25 -11.09
C ARG A 627 19.56 -12.91 -9.68
N TRP A 628 18.88 -13.33 -8.61
CA TRP A 628 19.41 -13.23 -7.25
C TRP A 628 20.77 -13.96 -7.15
N PRO A 629 21.81 -13.41 -6.49
CA PRO A 629 21.86 -12.17 -5.70
C PRO A 629 22.38 -10.93 -6.47
N ARG A 630 22.35 -10.94 -7.81
CA ARG A 630 22.64 -9.75 -8.62
C ARG A 630 21.44 -8.81 -8.66
N SER A 631 20.24 -9.34 -8.89
CA SER A 631 18.97 -8.62 -8.68
C SER A 631 18.52 -8.84 -7.23
N SER A 632 18.43 -7.78 -6.43
CA SER A 632 18.17 -7.89 -4.98
C SER A 632 16.85 -7.28 -4.54
N MET A 633 16.16 -6.56 -5.43
CA MET A 633 14.90 -5.89 -5.11
C MET A 633 13.93 -6.02 -6.29
N VAL A 634 12.74 -6.58 -6.05
CA VAL A 634 11.73 -6.88 -7.07
C VAL A 634 10.36 -6.48 -6.53
N ILE A 635 9.86 -5.32 -6.96
CA ILE A 635 8.69 -4.66 -6.38
C ILE A 635 7.74 -4.25 -7.51
N PRO A 636 6.73 -5.07 -7.86
CA PRO A 636 5.80 -4.72 -8.92
C PRO A 636 4.84 -3.59 -8.53
N TRP A 637 4.35 -2.90 -9.55
CA TRP A 637 3.30 -1.90 -9.53
C TRP A 637 1.97 -2.55 -9.94
N GLN A 638 0.97 -2.68 -9.07
CA GLN A 638 0.94 -2.30 -7.65
C GLN A 638 0.13 -3.31 -6.84
N LEU A 639 0.22 -3.30 -5.50
CA LEU A 639 -0.55 -4.23 -4.66
C LEU A 639 -2.06 -4.00 -4.83
N ALA A 640 -2.50 -2.78 -4.55
CA ALA A 640 -3.88 -2.34 -4.56
C ALA A 640 -3.99 -0.92 -5.12
N GLU A 641 -5.20 -0.50 -5.50
CA GLU A 641 -5.49 0.81 -6.08
C GLU A 641 -6.35 1.70 -5.17
N SER A 642 -6.12 3.01 -5.21
CA SER A 642 -6.83 3.99 -4.40
C SER A 642 -8.22 4.37 -4.94
N TYR A 643 -8.46 4.12 -6.22
CA TYR A 643 -9.74 4.37 -6.88
C TYR A 643 -10.16 3.10 -7.63
N PRO A 644 -11.45 2.72 -7.63
CA PRO A 644 -11.88 1.51 -8.31
C PRO A 644 -11.87 1.69 -9.83
N ASN A 645 -11.00 0.94 -10.52
CA ASN A 645 -10.91 0.98 -11.97
C ASN A 645 -11.53 -0.26 -12.64
N GLY A 646 -11.91 -0.11 -13.90
CA GLY A 646 -12.27 -1.24 -14.76
C GLY A 646 -11.03 -1.97 -15.24
N TRP A 647 -9.92 -1.24 -15.45
CA TRP A 647 -8.59 -1.72 -15.81
C TRP A 647 -7.53 -1.06 -14.93
N CYS A 648 -6.62 -1.85 -14.37
CA CYS A 648 -5.47 -1.34 -13.61
C CYS A 648 -4.38 -2.41 -13.53
N THR A 649 -3.16 -2.01 -13.19
CA THR A 649 -2.05 -2.92 -12.86
C THR A 649 -2.20 -3.58 -11.49
N ALA A 650 -3.08 -3.05 -10.61
CA ALA A 650 -3.30 -3.57 -9.27
C ALA A 650 -3.67 -5.07 -9.29
N VAL A 651 -3.06 -5.86 -8.39
CA VAL A 651 -3.34 -7.30 -8.25
C VAL A 651 -4.40 -7.61 -7.21
N ILE A 652 -4.72 -6.66 -6.34
CA ILE A 652 -5.90 -6.65 -5.48
C ILE A 652 -6.76 -5.48 -5.94
N ASP A 653 -8.02 -5.72 -6.24
CA ASP A 653 -8.90 -4.65 -6.68
C ASP A 653 -9.32 -3.73 -5.51
N HIS A 654 -9.95 -2.60 -5.81
CA HIS A 654 -10.34 -1.62 -4.78
C HIS A 654 -11.26 -2.18 -3.67
N SER A 655 -12.00 -3.27 -3.92
CA SER A 655 -12.81 -3.93 -2.88
C SER A 655 -11.99 -4.74 -1.88
N GLY A 656 -10.68 -4.90 -2.12
CA GLY A 656 -9.79 -5.72 -1.31
C GLY A 656 -9.78 -7.20 -1.73
N GLU A 657 -10.20 -7.52 -2.96
CA GLU A 657 -10.22 -8.88 -3.48
C GLU A 657 -9.01 -9.16 -4.40
N PRO A 658 -8.24 -10.23 -4.10
CA PRO A 658 -7.19 -10.70 -5.00
C PRO A 658 -7.71 -11.03 -6.41
N LYS A 659 -6.99 -10.57 -7.44
CA LYS A 659 -7.11 -11.05 -8.82
C LYS A 659 -6.25 -12.31 -9.00
N LEU A 660 -6.41 -13.01 -10.13
CA LEU A 660 -5.57 -14.17 -10.47
C LEU A 660 -4.06 -13.86 -10.40
N ALA A 661 -3.67 -12.63 -10.75
CA ALA A 661 -2.28 -12.18 -10.71
C ALA A 661 -1.66 -12.16 -9.31
N TYR A 662 -2.44 -11.87 -8.26
CA TYR A 662 -1.95 -11.94 -6.87
C TYR A 662 -1.48 -13.36 -6.54
N HIS A 663 -2.28 -14.38 -6.90
CA HIS A 663 -1.96 -15.77 -6.63
C HIS A 663 -0.78 -16.28 -7.48
N ALA A 664 -0.67 -15.80 -8.73
CA ALA A 664 0.47 -16.13 -9.59
C ALA A 664 1.78 -15.55 -9.04
N VAL A 665 1.77 -14.29 -8.56
CA VAL A 665 2.95 -13.70 -7.92
C VAL A 665 3.24 -14.31 -6.56
N ALA A 666 2.22 -14.70 -5.77
CA ALA A 666 2.41 -15.43 -4.53
C ALA A 666 3.20 -16.74 -4.75
N ARG A 667 2.93 -17.44 -5.86
CA ARG A 667 3.76 -18.59 -6.28
C ARG A 667 5.16 -18.17 -6.67
N ALA A 668 5.32 -17.10 -7.44
CA ALA A 668 6.63 -16.55 -7.80
C ALA A 668 7.46 -16.10 -6.58
N TYR A 669 6.83 -15.86 -5.43
CA TYR A 669 7.47 -15.50 -4.16
C TYR A 669 7.78 -16.69 -3.24
N LEU A 670 7.43 -17.92 -3.64
CA LEU A 670 7.70 -19.09 -2.81
C LEU A 670 9.22 -19.22 -2.51
N PRO A 671 9.55 -19.66 -1.28
CA PRO A 671 10.92 -19.85 -0.84
C PRO A 671 11.65 -20.96 -1.59
N GLU A 672 10.95 -22.06 -1.92
CA GLU A 672 11.39 -23.12 -2.82
C GLU A 672 10.51 -23.11 -4.07
N ARG A 673 11.12 -23.16 -5.25
CA ARG A 673 10.39 -23.01 -6.51
C ARG A 673 11.05 -23.72 -7.67
N VAL A 674 10.24 -24.31 -8.55
CA VAL A 674 10.59 -24.60 -9.94
C VAL A 674 9.82 -23.66 -10.88
N THR A 675 10.50 -23.01 -11.84
CA THR A 675 9.92 -22.05 -12.79
C THR A 675 10.31 -22.36 -14.21
N ALA A 676 9.45 -21.99 -15.15
CA ALA A 676 9.70 -22.11 -16.58
C ALA A 676 10.33 -20.81 -17.10
N ARG A 677 11.48 -20.91 -17.75
CA ARG A 677 11.99 -19.86 -18.64
C ARG A 677 11.69 -20.27 -20.08
N VAL A 678 10.93 -19.44 -20.78
CA VAL A 678 10.45 -19.65 -22.15
C VAL A 678 10.65 -18.37 -22.96
N ASP A 679 10.67 -18.45 -24.28
CA ASP A 679 10.84 -17.27 -25.14
C ASP A 679 9.51 -16.72 -25.68
N ARG A 680 8.41 -17.47 -25.55
CA ARG A 680 7.06 -17.10 -26.00
C ARG A 680 5.99 -18.01 -25.40
N MET A 681 4.72 -17.58 -25.45
CA MET A 681 3.55 -18.44 -25.11
C MET A 681 2.92 -19.13 -26.32
N ALA A 682 3.07 -18.57 -27.51
CA ALA A 682 2.39 -19.04 -28.72
C ALA A 682 3.43 -19.35 -29.80
N HIS A 683 3.25 -20.47 -30.49
CA HIS A 683 4.20 -21.02 -31.45
C HIS A 683 3.51 -21.22 -32.79
N ASP A 684 4.06 -20.72 -33.89
CA ASP A 684 3.51 -20.96 -35.24
C ASP A 684 4.18 -22.18 -35.89
N GLY A 685 4.03 -23.35 -35.26
CA GLY A 685 4.72 -24.59 -35.61
C GLY A 685 6.19 -24.64 -35.18
N GLY A 686 6.93 -25.63 -35.71
CA GLY A 686 8.35 -25.82 -35.39
C GLY A 686 8.56 -26.48 -34.02
N HIS A 687 9.32 -25.84 -33.14
CA HIS A 687 9.67 -26.38 -31.82
C HIS A 687 9.21 -25.46 -30.69
N ALA A 688 8.94 -26.04 -29.54
CA ALA A 688 8.81 -25.33 -28.27
C ALA A 688 9.93 -25.75 -27.32
N ALA A 689 10.41 -24.83 -26.49
CA ALA A 689 11.44 -25.11 -25.52
C ALA A 689 11.09 -24.52 -24.15
N VAL A 690 11.51 -25.21 -23.09
CA VAL A 690 11.42 -24.73 -21.71
C VAL A 690 12.72 -25.03 -20.98
N GLU A 691 13.30 -24.01 -20.37
CA GLU A 691 14.39 -24.16 -19.41
C GLU A 691 13.78 -24.21 -18.00
N ALA A 692 13.97 -25.33 -17.31
CA ALA A 692 13.54 -25.46 -15.93
C ALA A 692 14.57 -24.78 -15.02
N TRP A 693 14.12 -23.79 -14.26
CA TRP A 693 14.92 -23.10 -13.25
C TRP A 693 14.42 -23.45 -11.86
N ILE A 694 15.34 -23.55 -10.90
CA ILE A 694 15.01 -23.78 -9.49
C ILE A 694 15.69 -22.76 -8.59
N TRP A 695 15.07 -22.47 -7.46
CA TRP A 695 15.72 -21.78 -6.34
C TRP A 695 15.18 -22.27 -5.01
N SER A 696 15.96 -22.07 -3.96
CA SER A 696 15.55 -22.33 -2.59
C SER A 696 16.20 -21.31 -1.66
N GLU A 697 15.49 -20.88 -0.63
CA GLU A 697 16.11 -20.18 0.49
C GLU A 697 17.17 -21.09 1.17
N PRO A 698 18.22 -20.50 1.77
CA PRO A 698 19.30 -21.30 2.33
C PRO A 698 18.82 -22.33 3.37
N GLY A 699 19.08 -23.60 3.09
CA GLY A 699 18.87 -24.72 4.03
C GLY A 699 17.49 -25.37 3.95
N ARG A 700 16.70 -25.05 2.92
CA ARG A 700 15.40 -25.68 2.70
C ARG A 700 15.44 -26.88 1.75
N ALA A 701 16.23 -26.82 0.68
CA ALA A 701 16.31 -27.90 -0.31
C ALA A 701 17.77 -28.39 -0.54
N GLU A 702 17.99 -29.69 -0.34
CA GLU A 702 19.28 -30.39 -0.49
C GLU A 702 19.50 -30.99 -1.90
N GLY A 703 18.74 -30.53 -2.90
CA GLY A 703 18.82 -30.98 -4.30
C GLY A 703 17.71 -31.95 -4.70
N GLY A 704 18.02 -32.94 -5.53
CA GLY A 704 17.07 -33.99 -5.95
C GLY A 704 16.98 -34.17 -7.47
N GLN A 705 15.78 -34.12 -8.03
CA GLN A 705 15.53 -34.25 -9.46
C GLN A 705 14.48 -33.25 -9.93
N VAL A 706 14.73 -32.64 -11.09
CA VAL A 706 13.76 -31.81 -11.80
C VAL A 706 13.32 -32.53 -13.06
N THR A 707 12.02 -32.61 -13.30
CA THR A 707 11.42 -33.18 -14.51
C THR A 707 10.63 -32.11 -15.22
N ALA A 708 10.83 -31.96 -16.53
CA ALA A 708 10.00 -31.15 -17.41
C ALA A 708 9.23 -32.05 -18.37
N LYS A 709 7.97 -31.71 -18.65
CA LYS A 709 7.13 -32.38 -19.63
C LYS A 709 6.37 -31.39 -20.48
N LEU A 710 6.14 -31.73 -21.74
CA LEU A 710 5.12 -31.11 -22.58
C LEU A 710 3.88 -32.00 -22.58
N LEU A 711 2.74 -31.46 -22.15
CA LEU A 711 1.48 -32.18 -22.04
C LEU A 711 0.41 -31.57 -22.96
N THR A 712 -0.48 -32.43 -23.46
CA THR A 712 -1.75 -32.04 -24.12
C THR A 712 -2.79 -31.62 -23.08
N SER A 713 -3.89 -31.01 -23.52
CA SER A 713 -5.05 -30.71 -22.67
C SER A 713 -5.76 -31.94 -22.12
N ALA A 714 -5.59 -33.10 -22.74
CA ALA A 714 -6.04 -34.38 -22.18
C ALA A 714 -5.08 -34.95 -21.12
N GLY A 715 -3.94 -34.29 -20.85
CA GLY A 715 -2.89 -34.79 -19.95
C GLY A 715 -1.96 -35.83 -20.58
N GLY A 716 -2.08 -36.09 -21.89
CA GLY A 716 -1.17 -36.96 -22.62
C GLY A 716 0.22 -36.33 -22.77
N GLU A 717 1.27 -37.11 -22.51
CA GLU A 717 2.67 -36.69 -22.59
C GLU A 717 3.15 -36.67 -24.05
N VAL A 718 3.69 -35.51 -24.47
CA VAL A 718 4.29 -35.31 -25.80
C VAL A 718 5.80 -35.48 -25.75
N ALA A 719 6.44 -34.91 -24.73
CA ALA A 719 7.88 -35.01 -24.50
C ALA A 719 8.18 -34.87 -23.01
N ALA A 720 9.28 -35.46 -22.54
CA ALA A 720 9.72 -35.35 -21.16
C ALA A 720 11.25 -35.46 -21.04
N GLU A 721 11.82 -34.75 -20.07
CA GLU A 721 13.23 -34.86 -19.70
C GLU A 721 13.39 -34.65 -18.19
N SER A 722 14.41 -35.28 -17.60
CA SER A 722 14.71 -35.19 -16.18
C SER A 722 16.20 -34.92 -15.94
N TRP A 723 16.50 -34.05 -14.99
CA TRP A 723 17.86 -33.67 -14.61
C TRP A 723 18.08 -33.83 -13.11
N SER A 724 19.22 -34.39 -12.74
CA SER A 724 19.64 -34.48 -11.35
C SER A 724 20.13 -33.11 -10.87
N VAL A 725 19.70 -32.70 -9.67
CA VAL A 725 20.14 -31.50 -8.98
C VAL A 725 21.09 -31.93 -7.85
N PRO A 726 22.42 -31.83 -8.05
CA PRO A 726 23.37 -32.33 -7.07
C PRO A 726 23.49 -31.38 -5.88
N GLY A 727 23.08 -31.86 -4.71
CA GLY A 727 23.27 -31.14 -3.45
C GLY A 727 22.42 -29.89 -3.29
N ARG A 728 22.76 -29.10 -2.26
CA ARG A 728 21.99 -27.95 -1.79
C ARG A 728 21.79 -26.86 -2.85
N VAL A 729 20.57 -26.32 -2.91
CA VAL A 729 20.20 -25.18 -3.75
C VAL A 729 20.06 -23.94 -2.85
N ASP A 730 21.02 -23.01 -2.97
CA ASP A 730 21.04 -21.76 -2.17
C ASP A 730 20.90 -20.49 -3.03
N GLN A 731 20.98 -20.64 -4.35
CA GLN A 731 20.81 -19.58 -5.34
C GLN A 731 20.03 -20.12 -6.55
N PRO A 732 19.33 -19.26 -7.29
CA PRO A 732 18.68 -19.65 -8.53
C PRO A 732 19.65 -20.25 -9.54
N GLY A 733 19.22 -21.31 -10.23
CA GLY A 733 19.98 -21.93 -11.30
C GLY A 733 19.11 -22.73 -12.27
N ALA A 734 19.58 -22.88 -13.50
CA ALA A 734 18.98 -23.76 -14.48
C ALA A 734 19.25 -25.23 -14.11
N ALA A 735 18.20 -26.05 -14.06
CA ALA A 735 18.28 -27.49 -13.89
C ALA A 735 18.51 -28.20 -15.24
N GLY A 736 17.88 -27.71 -16.31
CA GLY A 736 18.04 -28.22 -17.67
C GLY A 736 17.01 -27.66 -18.65
N MET A 737 17.11 -28.06 -19.91
CA MET A 737 16.31 -27.55 -21.02
C MET A 737 15.66 -28.71 -21.78
N LEU A 738 14.35 -28.67 -21.94
CA LEU A 738 13.59 -29.59 -22.79
C LEU A 738 13.20 -28.87 -24.08
N MET A 739 13.45 -29.50 -25.23
CA MET A 739 12.99 -29.06 -26.55
C MET A 739 12.05 -30.12 -27.15
N ALA A 740 10.88 -29.68 -27.61
CA ALA A 740 9.85 -30.55 -28.17
C ALA A 740 9.47 -30.10 -29.58
N ASP A 741 9.32 -31.05 -30.50
CA ASP A 741 8.80 -30.82 -31.85
C ASP A 741 7.27 -30.72 -31.82
N LEU A 742 6.72 -29.62 -32.37
CA LEU A 742 5.29 -29.36 -32.43
C LEU A 742 4.64 -29.88 -33.72
N ALA A 743 5.41 -30.31 -34.72
CA ALA A 743 4.87 -30.78 -35.99
C ALA A 743 3.90 -31.96 -35.82
N GLY A 744 4.22 -32.89 -34.92
CA GLY A 744 3.36 -34.04 -34.59
C GLY A 744 2.18 -33.70 -33.65
N VAL A 745 2.15 -32.51 -33.06
CA VAL A 745 1.04 -32.08 -32.18
C VAL A 745 -0.18 -31.66 -33.00
N GLY A 746 0.01 -31.15 -34.22
CA GLY A 746 -1.08 -30.85 -35.14
C GLY A 746 -1.96 -32.08 -35.44
N ASP A 747 -1.37 -33.27 -35.49
CA ASP A 747 -2.07 -34.54 -35.68
C ASP A 747 -2.91 -34.96 -34.44
N LEU A 748 -2.56 -34.47 -33.25
CA LEU A 748 -3.32 -34.69 -32.01
C LEU A 748 -4.59 -33.85 -31.95
N GLY A 749 -4.72 -32.84 -32.82
CA GLY A 749 -5.87 -31.93 -32.85
C GLY A 749 -6.00 -31.05 -31.60
N ASP A 750 -4.95 -30.94 -30.78
CA ASP A 750 -4.96 -30.21 -29.52
C ASP A 750 -4.02 -28.98 -29.56
N PRO A 751 -4.56 -27.78 -29.83
CA PRO A 751 -3.76 -26.56 -29.97
C PRO A 751 -3.36 -25.90 -28.64
N VAL A 752 -3.80 -26.45 -27.50
CA VAL A 752 -3.48 -25.94 -26.14
C VAL A 752 -2.63 -26.97 -25.41
N LEU A 753 -1.41 -26.58 -25.07
CA LEU A 753 -0.43 -27.45 -24.41
C LEU A 753 0.00 -26.86 -23.08
N PHE A 754 0.72 -27.67 -22.30
CA PHE A 754 1.21 -27.30 -20.99
C PHE A 754 2.65 -27.74 -20.80
N TRP A 755 3.52 -26.81 -20.40
CA TRP A 755 4.78 -27.18 -19.74
C TRP A 755 4.46 -27.57 -18.31
N ASP A 756 4.80 -28.80 -17.91
CA ASP A 756 4.65 -29.30 -16.54
C ASP A 756 6.04 -29.57 -15.96
N LEU A 757 6.41 -28.81 -14.92
CA LEU A 757 7.71 -28.90 -14.26
C LEU A 757 7.50 -29.42 -12.84
N GLU A 758 8.21 -30.47 -12.44
CA GLU A 758 8.25 -30.94 -11.06
C GLU A 758 9.68 -30.90 -10.52
N TRP A 759 9.84 -30.40 -9.29
CA TRP A 759 11.06 -30.56 -8.52
C TRP A 759 10.80 -31.44 -7.31
N ARG A 760 11.52 -32.55 -7.22
CA ARG A 760 11.41 -33.53 -6.14
C ARG A 760 12.73 -33.64 -5.40
N ALA A 761 12.66 -33.84 -4.09
CA ALA A 761 13.82 -34.09 -3.25
C ALA A 761 14.42 -35.48 -3.53
N ALA A 762 15.57 -35.78 -2.93
CA ALA A 762 16.25 -37.08 -3.08
C ALA A 762 15.42 -38.28 -2.60
N ASP A 763 14.49 -38.07 -1.66
CA ASP A 763 13.53 -39.08 -1.19
C ASP A 763 12.25 -39.15 -2.05
N SER A 764 12.22 -38.45 -3.19
CA SER A 764 11.10 -38.33 -4.13
C SER A 764 9.90 -37.52 -3.64
N SER A 765 9.95 -36.91 -2.45
CA SER A 765 8.93 -35.95 -2.01
C SER A 765 8.88 -34.74 -2.94
N LEU A 766 7.68 -34.23 -3.19
CA LEU A 766 7.48 -33.06 -4.06
C LEU A 766 7.89 -31.80 -3.30
N ILE A 767 8.84 -31.03 -3.86
CA ILE A 767 9.22 -29.70 -3.35
C ILE A 767 8.31 -28.65 -3.96
N ASP A 768 8.23 -28.60 -5.29
CA ASP A 768 7.33 -27.69 -6.02
C ASP A 768 6.98 -28.25 -7.39
N ARG A 769 5.88 -27.76 -7.96
CA ARG A 769 5.42 -28.07 -9.33
C ARG A 769 4.91 -26.82 -10.01
N GLU A 770 5.25 -26.60 -11.28
CA GLU A 770 4.71 -25.53 -12.10
C GLU A 770 4.02 -26.05 -13.35
N ARG A 771 2.97 -25.34 -13.80
CA ARG A 771 2.31 -25.64 -15.07
C ARG A 771 2.00 -24.37 -15.85
N VAL A 772 2.66 -24.20 -16.99
CA VAL A 772 2.54 -23.02 -17.86
C VAL A 772 1.77 -23.40 -19.13
N VAL A 773 0.76 -22.60 -19.47
CA VAL A 773 -0.02 -22.74 -20.71
C VAL A 773 0.81 -22.23 -21.90
N LEU A 774 0.76 -22.95 -23.02
CA LEU A 774 1.24 -22.48 -24.31
C LEU A 774 0.26 -22.90 -25.43
N SER A 775 0.34 -22.23 -26.57
CA SER A 775 -0.37 -22.63 -27.78
C SER A 775 0.60 -23.08 -28.87
N SER A 776 0.22 -24.14 -29.59
CA SER A 776 0.91 -24.60 -30.80
C SER A 776 0.52 -23.83 -32.07
N GLY A 777 -0.36 -22.82 -31.94
CA GLY A 777 -0.65 -21.84 -32.98
C GLY A 777 -0.11 -20.43 -32.66
N PRO A 778 -0.33 -19.45 -33.55
CA PRO A 778 0.31 -18.12 -33.47
C PRO A 778 -0.24 -17.21 -32.36
N ASN A 779 -1.29 -17.62 -31.64
CA ASN A 779 -1.94 -16.84 -30.58
C ASN A 779 -2.67 -17.75 -29.59
N LEU A 780 -3.31 -17.17 -28.57
CA LEU A 780 -4.06 -17.88 -27.53
C LEU A 780 -5.53 -18.11 -27.86
N ALA A 781 -5.99 -17.78 -29.08
CA ALA A 781 -7.38 -18.02 -29.47
C ALA A 781 -7.86 -19.46 -29.27
N PRO A 782 -7.03 -20.51 -29.41
CA PRO A 782 -7.49 -21.88 -29.17
C PRO A 782 -7.93 -22.16 -27.73
N MET A 783 -7.54 -21.34 -26.75
CA MET A 783 -8.10 -21.42 -25.39
C MET A 783 -9.63 -21.18 -25.36
N LEU A 784 -10.16 -20.41 -26.31
CA LEU A 784 -11.59 -20.16 -26.47
C LEU A 784 -12.34 -21.37 -27.05
N ASP A 785 -11.61 -22.29 -27.67
CA ASP A 785 -12.14 -23.48 -28.35
C ASP A 785 -12.00 -24.75 -27.52
N LEU A 786 -11.39 -24.65 -26.33
CA LEU A 786 -11.30 -25.78 -25.40
C LEU A 786 -12.69 -26.36 -25.14
N GLY A 787 -12.81 -27.67 -25.34
CA GLY A 787 -14.02 -28.40 -25.02
C GLY A 787 -14.44 -28.17 -23.56
N ARG A 788 -15.74 -28.33 -23.30
CA ARG A 788 -16.29 -28.21 -21.95
C ARG A 788 -15.64 -29.25 -21.02
N ALA A 789 -15.14 -28.79 -19.88
CA ALA A 789 -14.69 -29.67 -18.80
C ALA A 789 -15.85 -29.96 -17.83
N GLU A 790 -15.84 -31.14 -17.23
CA GLU A 790 -16.77 -31.57 -16.19
C GLU A 790 -16.08 -31.51 -14.83
N LEU A 791 -16.71 -30.82 -13.88
CA LEU A 791 -16.20 -30.66 -12.52
C LEU A 791 -17.17 -31.29 -11.52
N ARG A 792 -16.62 -31.95 -10.50
CA ARG A 792 -17.34 -32.26 -9.26
C ARG A 792 -16.87 -31.31 -8.16
N VAL A 793 -17.81 -30.74 -7.43
CA VAL A 793 -17.52 -29.74 -6.40
C VAL A 793 -18.14 -30.20 -5.10
N ASP A 794 -17.29 -30.38 -4.09
CA ASP A 794 -17.68 -30.72 -2.73
C ASP A 794 -17.34 -29.57 -1.80
N VAL A 795 -18.27 -29.19 -0.93
CA VAL A 795 -18.10 -28.11 0.05
C VAL A 795 -18.14 -28.71 1.43
N THR A 796 -17.13 -28.41 2.25
CA THR A 796 -17.08 -28.83 3.65
C THR A 796 -16.83 -27.63 4.54
N SER A 797 -17.78 -27.29 5.40
CA SER A 797 -17.61 -26.26 6.43
C SER A 797 -16.84 -26.85 7.61
N ARG A 798 -15.84 -26.13 8.13
CA ARG A 798 -15.08 -26.55 9.31
C ARG A 798 -15.81 -26.15 10.60
N SER A 799 -15.49 -26.82 11.70
CA SER A 799 -16.16 -26.70 13.00
C SER A 799 -16.14 -25.31 13.65
N ASP A 800 -15.40 -24.36 13.11
CA ASP A 800 -15.26 -23.00 13.65
C ASP A 800 -16.19 -21.98 13.00
N ASP A 801 -17.10 -22.40 12.12
CA ASP A 801 -17.99 -21.56 11.31
C ASP A 801 -17.25 -20.48 10.51
N ALA A 802 -15.92 -20.35 10.53
CA ALA A 802 -15.19 -19.25 9.92
C ALA A 802 -14.43 -19.66 8.65
N SER A 803 -14.28 -20.96 8.43
CA SER A 803 -13.56 -21.52 7.30
C SER A 803 -14.36 -22.54 6.50
N THR A 804 -14.33 -22.38 5.17
CA THR A 804 -14.98 -23.27 4.20
C THR A 804 -13.89 -23.91 3.34
N LEU A 805 -13.96 -25.21 3.11
CA LEU A 805 -13.12 -25.92 2.16
C LEU A 805 -13.96 -26.26 0.92
N VAL A 806 -13.51 -25.83 -0.26
CA VAL A 806 -14.14 -26.17 -1.54
C VAL A 806 -13.20 -27.07 -2.31
N ARG A 807 -13.58 -28.33 -2.49
CA ARG A 807 -12.84 -29.33 -3.25
C ARG A 807 -13.44 -29.43 -4.65
N VAL A 808 -12.58 -29.30 -5.67
CA VAL A 808 -12.95 -29.35 -7.08
C VAL A 808 -12.16 -30.47 -7.75
N GLU A 809 -12.86 -31.53 -8.16
CA GLU A 809 -12.31 -32.66 -8.91
C GLU A 809 -12.60 -32.49 -10.40
N HIS A 810 -11.58 -32.67 -11.23
CA HIS A 810 -11.75 -32.77 -12.68
C HIS A 810 -12.31 -34.15 -13.05
N ALA A 811 -13.58 -34.19 -13.46
CA ALA A 811 -14.33 -35.42 -13.68
C ALA A 811 -14.36 -35.89 -15.15
N GLY A 812 -14.02 -35.02 -16.11
CA GLY A 812 -14.06 -35.35 -17.54
C GLY A 812 -13.80 -34.17 -18.46
N GLY A 813 -13.44 -34.44 -19.72
CA GLY A 813 -13.11 -33.41 -20.73
C GLY A 813 -11.62 -32.99 -20.72
N PRO A 814 -11.27 -31.90 -21.42
CA PRO A 814 -9.89 -31.37 -21.45
C PRO A 814 -9.56 -30.59 -20.17
N ALA A 815 -8.30 -30.17 -20.04
CA ALA A 815 -7.80 -29.38 -18.93
C ALA A 815 -8.68 -28.16 -18.61
N VAL A 816 -8.81 -27.85 -17.33
CA VAL A 816 -9.53 -26.66 -16.85
C VAL A 816 -8.52 -25.54 -16.69
N VAL A 817 -8.63 -24.50 -17.50
CA VAL A 817 -7.74 -23.34 -17.45
C VAL A 817 -8.42 -22.21 -16.67
N GLY A 818 -7.65 -21.45 -15.89
CA GLY A 818 -8.13 -20.26 -15.19
C GLY A 818 -9.22 -20.54 -14.15
N LEU A 819 -9.16 -21.69 -13.48
CA LEU A 819 -10.09 -22.05 -12.40
C LEU A 819 -9.95 -21.05 -11.24
N GLN A 820 -11.02 -20.34 -10.94
CA GLN A 820 -11.07 -19.29 -9.92
C GLN A 820 -12.29 -19.46 -9.03
N LEU A 821 -12.08 -19.32 -7.72
CA LEU A 821 -13.14 -19.20 -6.73
C LEU A 821 -13.10 -17.77 -6.18
N SER A 822 -14.23 -17.08 -6.23
CA SER A 822 -14.34 -15.66 -5.88
C SER A 822 -15.57 -15.37 -5.03
N ASP A 823 -15.59 -14.21 -4.38
CA ASP A 823 -16.76 -13.72 -3.66
C ASP A 823 -17.88 -13.32 -4.64
N ASP A 824 -19.11 -13.79 -4.42
CA ASP A 824 -20.28 -13.42 -5.24
C ASP A 824 -21.33 -12.61 -4.45
N ARG A 825 -20.96 -12.11 -3.28
CA ARG A 825 -21.81 -11.22 -2.48
C ARG A 825 -21.92 -9.83 -3.13
N PRO A 826 -22.97 -9.04 -2.84
CA PRO A 826 -23.05 -7.66 -3.31
C PRO A 826 -21.80 -6.84 -2.95
N ALA A 827 -21.25 -6.08 -3.91
CA ALA A 827 -19.96 -5.37 -3.80
C ALA A 827 -19.80 -4.52 -2.52
N GLY A 828 -20.89 -3.86 -2.08
CA GLY A 828 -20.88 -2.99 -0.89
C GLY A 828 -21.02 -3.70 0.47
N LEU A 829 -21.07 -5.04 0.52
CA LEU A 829 -21.09 -5.74 1.81
C LEU A 829 -19.71 -5.74 2.47
N ALA A 830 -19.71 -5.55 3.80
CA ALA A 830 -18.50 -5.56 4.61
C ALA A 830 -17.82 -6.94 4.65
N GLY A 831 -16.52 -6.90 4.89
CA GLY A 831 -15.67 -8.07 5.05
C GLY A 831 -15.32 -8.77 3.74
N TRP A 832 -14.45 -9.78 3.82
CA TRP A 832 -13.81 -10.40 2.67
C TRP A 832 -13.85 -11.92 2.73
N ALA A 833 -13.98 -12.56 1.56
CA ALA A 833 -13.59 -13.94 1.35
C ALA A 833 -12.08 -13.98 1.02
N VAL A 834 -11.26 -14.52 1.91
CA VAL A 834 -9.84 -14.77 1.64
C VAL A 834 -9.71 -16.18 1.10
N VAL A 835 -9.41 -16.30 -0.19
CA VAL A 835 -9.33 -17.58 -0.90
C VAL A 835 -7.86 -17.95 -1.14
N ASP A 836 -7.43 -19.11 -0.66
CA ASP A 836 -6.14 -19.68 -1.04
C ASP A 836 -6.29 -20.36 -2.41
N LEU A 837 -5.93 -19.62 -3.47
CA LEU A 837 -6.07 -20.06 -4.85
C LEU A 837 -4.74 -20.49 -5.46
N ASP A 838 -4.79 -21.55 -6.26
CA ASP A 838 -3.72 -21.99 -7.15
C ASP A 838 -4.14 -21.70 -8.60
N PRO A 839 -3.43 -20.81 -9.33
CA PRO A 839 -3.80 -20.38 -10.68
C PRO A 839 -3.45 -21.40 -11.77
N ARG A 840 -2.73 -22.48 -11.45
CA ARG A 840 -2.31 -23.47 -12.46
C ARG A 840 -3.51 -24.13 -13.14
N PRO A 841 -3.41 -24.55 -14.41
CA PRO A 841 -4.43 -25.40 -15.03
C PRO A 841 -4.61 -26.73 -14.30
N LEU A 842 -5.84 -27.23 -14.21
CA LEU A 842 -6.18 -28.53 -13.60
C LEU A 842 -6.35 -29.58 -14.71
N LEU A 843 -5.52 -30.63 -14.71
CA LEU A 843 -5.58 -31.70 -15.71
C LEU A 843 -6.66 -32.75 -15.36
N PRO A 844 -7.07 -33.58 -16.34
CA PRO A 844 -7.98 -34.69 -16.10
C PRO A 844 -7.54 -35.60 -14.95
N GLY A 845 -8.45 -35.87 -14.02
CA GLY A 845 -8.20 -36.70 -12.83
C GLY A 845 -7.48 -35.97 -11.68
N GLU A 846 -7.08 -34.72 -11.84
CA GLU A 846 -6.54 -33.92 -10.73
C GLU A 846 -7.67 -33.32 -9.87
N THR A 847 -7.35 -33.02 -8.62
CA THR A 847 -8.24 -32.34 -7.68
C THR A 847 -7.54 -31.10 -7.12
N ARG A 848 -8.31 -30.03 -6.92
CA ARG A 848 -7.85 -28.82 -6.23
C ARG A 848 -8.74 -28.53 -5.03
N GLU A 849 -8.13 -28.10 -3.94
CA GLU A 849 -8.83 -27.63 -2.76
C GLU A 849 -8.59 -26.14 -2.58
N PHE A 850 -9.66 -25.39 -2.35
CA PHE A 850 -9.64 -23.97 -2.01
C PHE A 850 -10.02 -23.82 -0.55
N ALA A 851 -9.10 -23.29 0.26
CA ALA A 851 -9.43 -22.85 1.60
C ALA A 851 -9.98 -21.42 1.53
N VAL A 852 -11.15 -21.20 2.13
CA VAL A 852 -11.80 -19.90 2.22
C VAL A 852 -11.92 -19.50 3.67
N THR A 853 -11.36 -18.35 4.03
CA THR A 853 -11.52 -17.74 5.35
C THR A 853 -12.33 -16.46 5.24
N TRP A 854 -13.40 -16.35 6.02
CA TRP A 854 -14.25 -15.16 6.04
C TRP A 854 -13.76 -14.17 7.10
N ARG A 855 -13.49 -12.93 6.71
CA ARG A 855 -13.01 -11.87 7.61
C ARG A 855 -14.00 -10.74 7.69
N SER A 856 -14.42 -10.38 8.91
CA SER A 856 -15.35 -9.27 9.16
C SER A 856 -16.63 -9.34 8.30
N ALA A 857 -17.00 -10.55 7.85
CA ALA A 857 -18.04 -10.79 6.87
C ALA A 857 -19.34 -11.23 7.57
N PRO A 858 -20.52 -10.76 7.11
CA PRO A 858 -21.80 -11.23 7.61
C PRO A 858 -22.03 -12.72 7.26
N PRO A 859 -22.98 -13.41 7.94
CA PRO A 859 -23.23 -14.84 7.73
C PRO A 859 -23.66 -15.24 6.31
N SER A 860 -24.20 -14.31 5.52
CA SER A 860 -24.59 -14.56 4.13
C SER A 860 -23.35 -14.76 3.25
N ARG A 861 -22.94 -16.01 3.09
CA ARG A 861 -21.74 -16.41 2.36
C ARG A 861 -22.09 -17.04 1.03
N ARG A 862 -21.45 -16.53 -0.01
CA ARG A 862 -21.74 -16.94 -1.38
C ARG A 862 -20.47 -16.80 -2.22
N LEU A 863 -20.09 -17.88 -2.88
CA LEU A 863 -18.90 -17.95 -3.71
C LEU A 863 -19.29 -18.26 -5.16
N LEU A 864 -18.45 -17.84 -6.10
CA LEU A 864 -18.56 -18.14 -7.52
C LEU A 864 -17.31 -18.89 -7.97
N LEU A 865 -17.51 -20.12 -8.46
CA LEU A 865 -16.50 -20.89 -9.15
C LEU A 865 -16.63 -20.66 -10.66
N GLU A 866 -15.55 -20.25 -11.31
CA GLU A 866 -15.51 -20.05 -12.76
C GLU A 866 -14.19 -20.48 -13.38
N SER A 867 -14.21 -20.77 -14.69
CA SER A 867 -13.00 -21.09 -15.48
C SER A 867 -13.25 -20.77 -16.96
N TRP A 868 -12.25 -20.95 -17.83
CA TRP A 868 -12.37 -20.71 -19.27
C TRP A 868 -13.41 -21.59 -19.96
N ASN A 869 -13.45 -22.87 -19.60
CA ASN A 869 -14.20 -23.91 -20.31
C ASN A 869 -15.19 -24.66 -19.39
N THR A 870 -15.71 -23.96 -18.37
CA THR A 870 -16.83 -24.44 -17.53
C THR A 870 -17.90 -23.36 -17.39
N ASP A 871 -19.15 -23.79 -17.19
CA ASP A 871 -20.22 -22.88 -16.78
C ASP A 871 -19.92 -22.33 -15.37
N PRO A 872 -20.17 -21.03 -15.09
CA PRO A 872 -20.00 -20.50 -13.75
C PRO A 872 -20.96 -21.19 -12.77
N LEU A 873 -20.45 -21.59 -11.62
CA LEU A 873 -21.19 -22.31 -10.59
C LEU A 873 -21.23 -21.49 -9.30
N ILE A 874 -22.43 -21.27 -8.77
CA ILE A 874 -22.60 -20.69 -7.44
C ILE A 874 -22.38 -21.78 -6.40
N VAL A 875 -21.49 -21.50 -5.45
CA VAL A 875 -21.19 -22.35 -4.32
C VAL A 875 -21.69 -21.62 -3.07
N GLU A 876 -22.80 -22.10 -2.52
CA GLU A 876 -23.35 -21.58 -1.25
C GLU A 876 -22.68 -22.32 -0.09
N ASP A 877 -22.30 -21.59 0.95
CA ASP A 877 -21.91 -22.22 2.22
C ASP A 877 -23.18 -22.88 2.77
N ILE A 878 -23.23 -24.21 2.72
CA ILE A 878 -24.33 -24.98 3.32
C ILE A 878 -24.13 -24.89 4.82
N ALA A 879 -24.56 -23.77 5.42
CA ALA A 879 -24.73 -23.67 6.86
C ALA A 879 -25.81 -24.69 7.24
N SER A 880 -25.37 -25.87 7.67
CA SER A 880 -26.23 -26.94 8.18
C SER A 880 -26.72 -26.62 9.58
#